data_AF-K0VSD3-F1
#
_entry.id   AF-K0VSD3-F1
#
_cell.length_a   1.000
_cell.length_b   1.000
_cell.length_c   1.000
_cell.angle_alpha   90.00
_cell.angle_beta   90.00
_cell.angle_gamma   90.00
#
_symmetry.space_group_name_H-M   'P 1'
#
loop_
_entity.id
_entity.type
_entity.pdbx_description
1 polymer ?
#
loop_
_entity_poly.entity_id
_entity_poly.type
_entity_poly.pdbx_seq_one_letter_code
_entity_poly.pdbx_strand_id
1 'polypeptide(L)'
;MLPIRLGLASRSSSVQLRDLVSVAAAIGVQIERDLKPIWNVSATISAISDPDAIPLGVWPVYVVDDTGFDGAEGLHLTDDKQPYALVTGGRTWSLTASHECIEMLVDPSGNRLVSSAAVAVKGGVIIDLPDEKFEYLVEPADPSEDQDNAYMIDGVVVSDFYTPRYYDPSVSSGARYSFSGKITAPRQVLPGGYLSWRNPVLGRMQQLNWLDQVAGPRIANIPGRPSARGRSTLRGFVDQHMKTYERLSDLPPEAPTSTRQQSRSLWLARATALRSSAFTMARIPSGLAAATPIAAQAALDANLDTLKASGGTKAYVGWHFQNDWITTRRAVIVLAPVSEVQVVRSRLPTSFGDVPVDVRPDPRPQLSAPGTAFLFASAASGTVREELAVPDFPGEVLLQGDAGSPGLLAARRQKPIVQYTPPPGYSLEAREYDVTLTLHISPEQGWAELGPFIRATQSSLVIGMYEFTAPHIDRAVTETLGSTGNLTLTLDSPGEQPGKREQTVEDTETDLENGLQTRLQFAWALSGLGKESVAKAFPSAYHIKVAVRDSSAFWLSSGNFNSSNQPNLDPTDQKALAQAFERADRDWHVICECPELATIFEAYLRNDYAEAARAAQNATAAAGLAAGTPSVAPQSPLD
;
A
#
# COMPACT_ATOMS: atom_id res chain seq x y z
N MET A 1 6.41 29.09 -0.08
CA MET A 1 7.05 29.51 1.20
C MET A 1 8.18 28.55 1.50
N LEU A 2 9.23 29.00 2.19
CA LEU A 2 10.22 28.07 2.75
C LEU A 2 9.54 27.18 3.80
N PRO A 3 9.84 25.88 3.88
CA PRO A 3 9.25 25.00 4.88
C PRO A 3 9.64 25.44 6.30
N ILE A 4 8.68 25.42 7.22
CA ILE A 4 8.93 25.66 8.64
C ILE A 4 9.81 24.53 9.18
N ARG A 5 10.70 24.80 10.13
CA ARG A 5 11.55 23.78 10.76
C ARG A 5 11.28 23.75 12.26
N LEU A 6 10.92 22.58 12.77
CA LEU A 6 10.73 22.28 14.18
C LEU A 6 11.94 21.49 14.71
N GLY A 7 12.29 21.71 15.97
CA GLY A 7 13.38 21.00 16.66
C GLY A 7 12.89 20.41 17.96
N LEU A 8 12.92 19.09 18.09
CA LEU A 8 12.49 18.38 19.29
C LEU A 8 13.71 18.07 20.17
N ALA A 9 13.79 18.68 21.34
CA ALA A 9 14.93 18.56 22.24
C ALA A 9 14.46 18.23 23.67
N SER A 10 15.25 17.46 24.43
CA SER A 10 14.95 17.18 25.85
C SER A 10 15.90 17.93 26.77
N ARG A 11 15.33 18.60 27.78
CA ARG A 11 16.00 19.06 29.00
C ARG A 11 15.74 18.11 30.18
N SER A 12 14.83 17.15 30.03
CA SER A 12 14.54 16.10 31.01
C SER A 12 15.51 14.92 30.88
N SER A 13 15.96 14.39 32.02
CA SER A 13 16.74 13.15 32.06
C SER A 13 15.90 11.89 31.84
N SER A 14 14.57 11.99 31.91
CA SER A 14 13.64 10.87 31.73
C SER A 14 13.43 10.48 30.26
N VAL A 15 13.74 11.39 29.32
CA VAL A 15 13.55 11.18 27.87
C VAL A 15 14.89 11.11 27.17
N GLN A 16 15.18 9.97 26.56
CA GLN A 16 16.45 9.72 25.87
C GLN A 16 16.39 10.17 24.41
N LEU A 17 17.56 10.46 23.82
CA LEU A 17 17.68 10.85 22.41
C LEU A 17 17.01 9.84 21.44
N ARG A 18 17.08 8.54 21.75
CA ARG A 18 16.42 7.50 20.94
C ARG A 18 14.90 7.70 20.85
N ASP A 19 14.29 8.17 21.94
CA ASP A 19 12.85 8.38 22.05
C ASP A 19 12.50 9.67 21.29
N LEU A 20 13.32 10.72 21.41
CA LEU A 20 13.21 11.94 20.61
C LEU A 20 13.26 11.66 19.10
N VAL A 21 14.18 10.82 18.64
CA VAL A 21 14.31 10.45 17.22
C VAL A 21 13.04 9.72 16.73
N SER A 22 12.53 8.79 17.53
CA SER A 22 11.34 8.01 17.19
C SER A 22 10.10 8.89 17.13
N VAL A 23 9.91 9.77 18.12
CA VAL A 23 8.78 10.70 18.18
C VAL A 23 8.86 11.77 17.08
N ALA A 24 10.05 12.34 16.82
CA ALA A 24 10.24 13.30 15.74
C ALA A 24 9.94 12.66 14.37
N ALA A 25 10.33 11.41 14.13
CA ALA A 25 9.99 10.71 12.89
C ALA A 25 8.47 10.55 12.71
N ALA A 26 7.76 10.14 13.77
CA ALA A 26 6.30 10.00 13.74
C ALA A 26 5.58 11.33 13.53
N ILE A 27 6.00 12.40 14.22
CA ILE A 27 5.46 13.76 14.02
C ILE A 27 5.78 14.26 12.61
N GLY A 28 6.96 13.94 12.06
CA GLY A 28 7.30 14.29 10.68
C GLY A 28 6.35 13.68 9.66
N VAL A 29 5.98 12.41 9.85
CA VAL A 29 4.94 11.75 9.04
C VAL A 29 3.58 12.41 9.27
N GLN A 30 3.21 12.71 10.51
CA GLN A 30 1.96 13.41 10.83
C GLN A 30 1.84 14.74 10.09
N ILE A 31 2.89 15.55 10.12
CA ILE A 31 2.91 16.87 9.48
C ILE A 31 2.69 16.73 7.97
N GLU A 32 3.48 15.89 7.29
CA GLU A 32 3.48 15.84 5.83
C GLU A 32 2.31 15.02 5.25
N ARG A 33 1.92 13.92 5.91
CA ARG A 33 0.85 13.04 5.44
C ARG A 33 -0.52 13.50 5.90
N ASP A 34 -0.65 13.97 7.15
CA ASP A 34 -1.95 14.18 7.79
C ASP A 34 -2.33 15.67 7.84
N LEU A 35 -1.45 16.52 8.36
CA LEU A 35 -1.74 17.94 8.60
C LEU A 35 -1.70 18.77 7.32
N LYS A 36 -0.66 18.58 6.50
CA LYS A 36 -0.39 19.38 5.30
C LYS A 36 -1.55 19.38 4.29
N PRO A 37 -2.17 18.25 3.93
CA PRO A 37 -3.28 18.26 2.97
C PRO A 37 -4.53 18.99 3.48
N ILE A 38 -4.70 19.12 4.80
CA ILE A 38 -5.90 19.67 5.44
C ILE A 38 -5.73 21.16 5.76
N TRP A 39 -4.59 21.54 6.35
CA TRP A 39 -4.32 22.89 6.82
C TRP A 39 -3.40 23.70 5.90
N ASN A 40 -2.88 23.07 4.83
CA ASN A 40 -1.95 23.69 3.88
C ASN A 40 -0.69 24.26 4.55
N VAL A 41 -0.17 23.55 5.55
CA VAL A 41 1.08 23.86 6.25
C VAL A 41 2.15 22.84 5.85
N SER A 42 3.38 23.27 5.60
CA SER A 42 4.50 22.35 5.34
C SER A 42 5.67 22.67 6.27
N ALA A 43 6.14 21.63 6.94
CA ALA A 43 7.19 21.74 7.92
C ALA A 43 8.01 20.45 8.01
N THR A 44 9.22 20.56 8.51
CA THR A 44 10.03 19.41 8.93
C THR A 44 10.26 19.46 10.42
N ILE A 45 10.49 18.31 11.04
CA ILE A 45 10.89 18.20 12.44
C ILE A 45 12.13 17.31 12.54
N SER A 46 13.02 17.63 13.47
CA SER A 46 14.22 16.84 13.74
C SER A 46 14.48 16.74 15.23
N ALA A 47 14.94 15.58 15.69
CA ALA A 47 15.44 15.43 17.04
C ALA A 47 16.78 16.16 17.19
N ILE A 48 16.90 16.97 18.23
CA ILE A 48 18.10 17.74 18.55
C ILE A 48 18.74 17.14 19.80
N SER A 49 19.99 16.73 19.69
CA SER A 49 20.72 16.05 20.77
C SER A 49 21.13 16.97 21.92
N ASP A 50 21.31 18.26 21.64
CA ASP A 50 21.71 19.27 22.62
C ASP A 50 20.64 20.39 22.67
N PRO A 51 19.86 20.50 23.77
CA PRO A 51 18.80 21.49 23.91
C PRO A 51 19.30 22.94 23.97
N ASP A 52 20.60 23.17 24.12
CA ASP A 52 21.20 24.51 24.12
C ASP A 52 21.81 24.88 22.75
N ALA A 53 21.82 23.95 21.78
CA ALA A 53 22.41 24.14 20.44
C ALA A 53 21.36 24.09 19.31
N ILE A 54 20.18 24.68 19.52
CA ILE A 54 19.12 24.71 18.49
C ILE A 54 19.49 25.72 17.39
N PRO A 55 19.48 25.32 16.10
CA PRO A 55 19.83 26.22 15.00
C PRO A 55 18.87 27.41 14.88
N LEU A 56 19.39 28.57 14.45
CA LEU A 56 18.57 29.74 14.18
C LEU A 56 17.48 29.45 13.14
N GLY A 57 16.26 29.94 13.42
CA GLY A 57 15.08 29.75 12.59
C GLY A 57 14.51 28.33 12.66
N VAL A 58 14.80 27.57 13.72
CA VAL A 58 14.11 26.33 14.09
C VAL A 58 13.22 26.63 15.31
N TRP A 59 11.95 26.25 15.24
CA TRP A 59 10.98 26.41 16.33
C TRP A 59 11.13 25.25 17.32
N PRO A 60 11.51 25.50 18.58
CA PRO A 60 11.83 24.43 19.48
C PRO A 60 10.61 23.86 20.21
N VAL A 61 10.61 22.55 20.40
CA VAL A 61 9.74 21.84 21.34
C VAL A 61 10.65 21.22 22.39
N TYR A 62 10.56 21.73 23.62
CA TYR A 62 11.38 21.25 24.73
C TYR A 62 10.61 20.28 25.60
N VAL A 63 11.14 19.07 25.76
CA VAL A 63 10.69 18.16 26.80
C VAL A 63 11.37 18.54 28.12
N VAL A 64 10.59 18.85 29.15
CA VAL A 64 11.04 19.35 30.46
C VAL A 64 10.46 18.49 31.59
N ASP A 65 11.06 18.54 32.76
CA ASP A 65 10.51 17.85 33.95
C ASP A 65 9.33 18.63 34.57
N ASP A 66 9.30 19.95 34.36
CA ASP A 66 8.28 20.88 34.85
C ASP A 66 8.15 22.05 33.86
N THR A 67 6.92 22.36 33.42
CA THR A 67 6.63 23.50 32.55
C THR A 67 6.63 24.83 33.30
N GLY A 68 6.62 24.78 34.64
CA GLY A 68 6.54 25.94 35.53
C GLY A 68 5.11 26.39 35.81
N PHE A 69 4.10 25.66 35.31
CA PHE A 69 2.68 25.96 35.49
C PHE A 69 1.93 24.73 36.03
N ASP A 70 1.34 24.88 37.22
CA ASP A 70 0.65 23.79 37.92
C ASP A 70 -0.49 23.21 37.07
N GLY A 71 -0.32 21.96 36.64
CA GLY A 71 -1.28 21.22 35.84
C GLY A 71 -1.30 21.61 34.36
N ALA A 72 -0.21 22.11 33.78
CA ALA A 72 -0.07 22.27 32.34
C ALA A 72 1.00 21.33 31.79
N GLU A 73 0.59 20.25 31.13
CA GLU A 73 1.51 19.25 30.54
C GLU A 73 2.15 19.72 29.22
N GLY A 74 1.53 20.69 28.55
CA GLY A 74 1.96 21.30 27.31
C GLY A 74 1.69 22.80 27.32
N LEU A 75 2.59 23.59 26.76
CA LEU A 75 2.44 25.03 26.61
C LEU A 75 2.91 25.49 25.25
N HIS A 76 2.05 26.20 24.53
CA HIS A 76 2.40 26.92 23.30
C HIS A 76 2.73 28.37 23.64
N LEU A 77 4.01 28.70 23.53
CA LEU A 77 4.55 30.00 23.90
C LEU A 77 5.13 30.73 22.69
N THR A 78 5.36 32.03 22.85
CA THR A 78 6.09 32.84 21.87
C THR A 78 7.14 33.67 22.58
N ASP A 79 8.36 33.70 22.05
CA ASP A 79 9.42 34.63 22.48
C ASP A 79 9.93 35.40 21.26
N ASP A 80 10.03 36.72 21.37
CA ASP A 80 10.33 37.62 20.24
C ASP A 80 9.55 37.30 18.94
N LYS A 81 8.28 36.89 19.11
CA LYS A 81 7.35 36.49 18.03
C LYS A 81 7.72 35.19 17.31
N GLN A 82 8.62 34.38 17.86
CA GLN A 82 8.89 33.03 17.41
C GLN A 82 8.17 32.03 18.32
N PRO A 83 7.41 31.07 17.78
CA PRO A 83 6.75 30.06 18.60
C PRO A 83 7.75 29.03 19.13
N TYR A 84 7.47 28.55 20.32
CA TYR A 84 8.10 27.37 20.91
C TYR A 84 7.10 26.67 21.83
N ALA A 85 7.41 25.42 22.17
CA ALA A 85 6.60 24.67 23.12
C ALA A 85 7.43 24.09 24.28
N LEU A 86 6.78 23.98 25.44
CA LEU A 86 7.26 23.19 26.57
C LEU A 86 6.33 21.99 26.74
N VAL A 87 6.89 20.81 26.98
CA VAL A 87 6.15 19.55 27.15
C VAL A 87 6.70 18.82 28.36
N THR A 88 5.86 18.46 29.32
CA THR A 88 6.27 17.64 30.46
C THR A 88 6.64 16.23 29.99
N GLY A 89 7.78 15.72 30.46
CA GLY A 89 8.17 14.32 30.26
C GLY A 89 7.21 13.36 30.97
N GLY A 90 7.03 12.15 30.43
CA GLY A 90 6.07 11.18 30.98
C GLY A 90 5.91 9.97 30.08
N ARG A 91 4.91 9.10 30.30
CA ARG A 91 4.75 7.90 29.44
C ARG A 91 4.18 8.23 28.07
N THR A 92 3.43 9.32 27.95
CA THR A 92 2.77 9.74 26.70
C THR A 92 3.07 11.17 26.29
N TRP A 93 4.25 11.69 26.68
CA TRP A 93 4.73 13.01 26.27
C TRP A 93 4.72 13.22 24.73
N SER A 94 4.76 12.14 23.93
CA SER A 94 4.66 12.22 22.47
C SER A 94 3.30 12.74 21.98
N LEU A 95 2.22 12.45 22.71
CA LEU A 95 0.88 12.96 22.43
C LEU A 95 0.88 14.48 22.57
N THR A 96 1.36 14.98 23.71
CA THR A 96 1.48 16.40 23.99
C THR A 96 2.46 17.08 23.02
N ALA A 97 3.61 16.48 22.71
CA ALA A 97 4.54 17.05 21.73
C ALA A 97 3.92 17.17 20.32
N SER A 98 3.15 16.17 19.90
CA SER A 98 2.40 16.21 18.64
C SER A 98 1.31 17.28 18.67
N HIS A 99 0.56 17.38 19.77
CA HIS A 99 -0.45 18.42 20.00
C HIS A 99 0.17 19.82 19.81
N GLU A 100 1.23 20.13 20.55
CA GLU A 100 1.88 21.44 20.49
C GLU A 100 2.48 21.73 19.11
N CYS A 101 3.02 20.72 18.42
CA CYS A 101 3.47 20.89 17.03
C CYS A 101 2.33 21.29 16.09
N ILE A 102 1.16 20.66 16.20
CA ILE A 102 0.01 20.97 15.34
C ILE A 102 -0.47 22.40 15.60
N GLU A 103 -0.62 22.77 16.87
CA GLU A 103 -1.05 24.11 17.31
C GLU A 103 -0.11 25.20 16.79
N MET A 104 1.20 25.05 17.02
CA MET A 104 2.21 25.98 16.51
C MET A 104 2.22 26.10 14.99
N LEU A 105 1.94 25.03 14.26
CA LEU A 105 1.93 25.04 12.81
C LEU A 105 0.68 25.69 12.22
N VAL A 106 -0.48 25.54 12.87
CA VAL A 106 -1.77 26.07 12.40
C VAL A 106 -1.98 27.52 12.82
N ASP A 107 -1.56 27.89 14.03
CA ASP A 107 -1.54 29.27 14.51
C ASP A 107 -0.24 29.59 15.27
N PRO A 108 0.86 29.88 14.56
CA PRO A 108 2.14 30.23 15.18
C PRO A 108 2.07 31.37 16.20
N SER A 109 1.05 32.23 16.09
CA SER A 109 0.89 33.39 16.96
C SER A 109 0.09 33.11 18.23
N GLY A 110 -0.64 32.00 18.31
CA GLY A 110 -1.60 31.71 19.40
C GLY A 110 -2.66 32.80 19.59
N ASN A 111 -3.04 33.51 18.53
CA ASN A 111 -3.96 34.66 18.56
C ASN A 111 -5.03 34.63 17.46
N ARG A 112 -5.05 33.58 16.63
CA ARG A 112 -5.97 33.47 15.50
C ARG A 112 -7.38 33.21 16.01
N LEU A 113 -8.30 34.08 15.63
CA LEU A 113 -9.72 33.95 15.94
C LEU A 113 -10.51 33.61 14.68
N VAL A 114 -11.52 32.75 14.81
CA VAL A 114 -12.50 32.44 13.76
C VAL A 114 -13.91 32.66 14.29
N SER A 115 -14.70 33.47 13.58
CA SER A 115 -16.10 33.70 13.93
C SER A 115 -16.98 32.54 13.46
N SER A 116 -17.78 31.97 14.37
CA SER A 116 -18.76 30.92 14.02
C SER A 116 -19.98 30.97 14.94
N ALA A 117 -20.97 30.10 14.72
CA ALA A 117 -22.17 30.00 15.55
C ALA A 117 -21.78 29.84 17.03
N ALA A 118 -22.48 30.53 17.93
CA ALA A 118 -22.27 30.36 19.36
C ALA A 118 -22.68 28.96 19.82
N VAL A 119 -22.09 28.48 20.91
CA VAL A 119 -22.46 27.20 21.54
C VAL A 119 -23.04 27.42 22.94
N ALA A 120 -23.95 26.54 23.33
CA ALA A 120 -24.46 26.44 24.69
C ALA A 120 -24.46 24.98 25.16
N VAL A 121 -24.53 24.77 26.48
CA VAL A 121 -24.74 23.44 27.06
C VAL A 121 -26.15 23.37 27.64
N LYS A 122 -26.96 22.43 27.15
CA LYS A 122 -28.33 22.18 27.64
C LYS A 122 -28.50 20.70 27.97
N GLY A 123 -28.78 20.39 29.23
CA GLY A 123 -28.95 19.01 29.69
C GLY A 123 -27.70 18.14 29.48
N GLY A 124 -26.50 18.73 29.58
CA GLY A 124 -25.22 18.03 29.35
C GLY A 124 -24.85 17.84 27.87
N VAL A 125 -25.65 18.37 26.94
CA VAL A 125 -25.40 18.30 25.50
C VAL A 125 -24.97 19.66 24.96
N ILE A 126 -23.94 19.67 24.13
CA ILE A 126 -23.45 20.85 23.42
C ILE A 126 -24.38 21.12 22.23
N ILE A 127 -24.94 22.33 22.15
CA ILE A 127 -25.85 22.75 21.09
C ILE A 127 -25.40 24.05 20.45
N ASP A 128 -25.65 24.21 19.16
CA ASP A 128 -25.43 25.47 18.44
C ASP A 128 -26.57 26.46 18.69
N LEU A 129 -26.21 27.73 18.79
CA LEU A 129 -27.08 28.90 18.77
C LEU A 129 -26.80 29.66 17.46
N PRO A 130 -27.48 29.33 16.35
CA PRO A 130 -27.09 29.79 15.01
C PRO A 130 -27.22 31.31 14.81
N ASP A 131 -28.13 31.94 15.56
CA ASP A 131 -28.41 33.39 15.55
C ASP A 131 -27.40 34.21 16.36
N GLU A 132 -26.54 33.55 17.14
CA GLU A 132 -25.48 34.16 17.93
C GLU A 132 -24.11 33.79 17.38
N LYS A 133 -23.09 34.63 17.64
CA LYS A 133 -21.72 34.42 17.16
C LYS A 133 -20.69 34.59 18.25
N PHE A 134 -19.70 33.71 18.27
CA PHE A 134 -18.49 33.82 19.07
C PHE A 134 -17.26 33.90 18.18
N GLU A 135 -16.19 34.50 18.69
CA GLU A 135 -14.86 34.51 18.06
C GLU A 135 -14.02 33.40 18.72
N TYR A 136 -13.98 32.21 18.11
CA TYR A 136 -13.28 31.04 18.63
C TYR A 136 -11.77 31.17 18.46
N LEU A 137 -11.01 30.80 19.49
CA LEU A 137 -9.57 30.65 19.39
C LEU A 137 -9.23 29.38 18.60
N VAL A 138 -8.35 29.51 17.61
CA VAL A 138 -7.99 28.37 16.75
C VAL A 138 -7.02 27.46 17.48
N GLU A 139 -7.59 26.44 18.12
CA GLU A 139 -6.87 25.41 18.86
C GLU A 139 -7.17 24.00 18.27
N PRO A 140 -6.67 23.63 17.07
CA PRO A 140 -6.95 22.37 16.36
C PRO A 140 -7.00 21.08 17.20
N ALA A 141 -6.15 20.92 18.20
CA ALA A 141 -6.00 19.69 18.96
C ALA A 141 -6.84 19.66 20.25
N ASP A 142 -7.15 20.82 20.85
CA ASP A 142 -7.81 20.93 22.16
C ASP A 142 -9.20 20.25 22.24
N PRO A 143 -10.10 20.32 21.22
CA PRO A 143 -11.40 19.66 21.31
C PRO A 143 -11.34 18.13 21.38
N SER A 144 -10.19 17.54 21.02
CA SER A 144 -9.93 16.10 20.95
C SER A 144 -8.65 15.71 21.67
N GLU A 145 -8.18 16.49 22.65
CA GLU A 145 -6.82 16.31 23.20
C GLU A 145 -6.63 14.98 23.95
N ASP A 146 -7.70 14.42 24.52
CA ASP A 146 -7.63 13.22 25.34
C ASP A 146 -7.01 12.02 24.58
N GLN A 147 -6.24 11.20 25.30
CA GLN A 147 -5.59 10.01 24.75
C GLN A 147 -6.56 9.02 24.08
N ASP A 148 -7.82 8.97 24.51
CA ASP A 148 -8.84 8.12 23.88
C ASP A 148 -9.21 8.63 22.48
N ASN A 149 -8.97 9.91 22.22
CA ASN A 149 -9.19 10.58 20.95
C ASN A 149 -7.93 10.59 20.06
N ALA A 150 -6.75 10.32 20.60
CA ALA A 150 -5.49 10.20 19.87
C ALA A 150 -5.46 9.05 18.83
N TYR A 151 -4.40 9.05 18.00
CA TYR A 151 -4.10 7.97 17.05
C TYR A 151 -2.60 7.64 17.00
N MET A 152 -2.21 6.68 16.18
CA MET A 152 -0.86 6.11 16.16
C MET A 152 -0.15 6.28 14.82
N ILE A 153 1.13 6.59 14.87
CA ILE A 153 2.06 6.55 13.74
C ILE A 153 3.31 5.78 14.18
N ASP A 154 3.61 4.67 13.51
CA ASP A 154 4.80 3.84 13.79
C ASP A 154 5.00 3.45 15.26
N GLY A 155 3.90 3.29 16.01
CA GLY A 155 3.93 2.92 17.43
C GLY A 155 4.06 4.10 18.39
N VAL A 156 4.09 5.34 17.88
CA VAL A 156 4.06 6.59 18.65
C VAL A 156 2.63 7.12 18.68
N VAL A 157 2.14 7.46 19.88
CA VAL A 157 0.83 8.11 20.06
C VAL A 157 0.98 9.59 19.67
N VAL A 158 0.08 10.06 18.82
CA VAL A 158 0.03 11.44 18.31
C VAL A 158 -1.38 12.02 18.45
N SER A 159 -1.47 13.34 18.57
CA SER A 159 -2.73 14.04 18.78
C SER A 159 -3.60 14.01 17.53
N ASP A 160 -4.90 13.84 17.72
CA ASP A 160 -5.87 14.19 16.68
C ASP A 160 -6.03 15.71 16.56
N PHE A 161 -6.63 16.17 15.47
CA PHE A 161 -6.86 17.60 15.23
C PHE A 161 -8.10 17.85 14.36
N TYR A 162 -8.79 18.96 14.60
CA TYR A 162 -9.93 19.37 13.78
C TYR A 162 -9.50 19.95 12.43
N THR A 163 -10.37 19.86 11.42
CA THR A 163 -10.15 20.45 10.09
C THR A 163 -10.69 21.88 10.02
N PRO A 164 -10.35 22.70 8.99
CA PRO A 164 -10.97 24.01 8.80
C PRO A 164 -12.51 23.99 8.78
N ARG A 165 -13.13 22.85 8.43
CA ARG A 165 -14.59 22.67 8.43
C ARG A 165 -15.20 22.62 9.83
N TYR A 166 -14.40 22.51 10.89
CA TYR A 166 -14.85 22.54 12.28
C TYR A 166 -15.74 23.74 12.62
N TYR A 167 -15.59 24.84 11.87
CA TYR A 167 -16.36 26.06 12.03
C TYR A 167 -17.53 26.21 11.05
N ASP A 168 -17.88 25.18 10.26
CA ASP A 168 -19.02 25.17 9.34
C ASP A 168 -20.33 25.56 10.06
N PRO A 169 -21.26 26.26 9.40
CA PRO A 169 -22.49 26.74 10.03
C PRO A 169 -23.41 25.62 10.49
N SER A 170 -23.32 24.43 9.87
CA SER A 170 -24.10 23.25 10.20
C SER A 170 -23.37 21.98 9.74
N VAL A 171 -23.83 20.83 10.23
CA VAL A 171 -23.38 19.52 9.74
C VAL A 171 -23.62 19.41 8.23
N SER A 172 -22.65 18.88 7.50
CA SER A 172 -22.70 18.63 6.06
C SER A 172 -22.40 17.16 5.80
N SER A 173 -23.19 16.51 4.94
CA SER A 173 -22.96 15.11 4.57
C SER A 173 -21.58 14.94 3.91
N GLY A 174 -20.83 13.91 4.31
CA GLY A 174 -19.47 13.65 3.84
C GLY A 174 -18.42 14.67 4.30
N ALA A 175 -18.76 15.58 5.23
CA ALA A 175 -17.80 16.50 5.80
C ALA A 175 -16.96 15.82 6.89
N ARG A 176 -15.66 16.06 6.84
CA ARG A 176 -14.71 15.62 7.85
C ARG A 176 -14.34 16.78 8.76
N TYR A 177 -14.71 16.71 10.04
CA TYR A 177 -14.46 17.78 11.03
C TYR A 177 -13.18 17.60 11.84
N SER A 178 -12.58 16.40 11.80
CA SER A 178 -11.25 16.11 12.35
C SER A 178 -10.45 15.24 11.38
N PHE A 179 -9.12 15.20 11.51
CA PHE A 179 -8.39 13.98 11.15
C PHE A 179 -8.99 12.81 11.96
N SER A 180 -8.66 11.52 11.88
CA SER A 180 -9.41 10.44 12.58
C SER A 180 -10.95 10.26 12.33
N GLY A 181 -11.79 11.30 12.18
CA GLY A 181 -13.25 11.26 12.03
C GLY A 181 -14.03 11.31 13.35
N LYS A 182 -13.36 11.40 14.52
CA LYS A 182 -14.02 11.34 15.83
C LYS A 182 -14.88 12.56 16.15
N ILE A 183 -14.46 13.75 15.68
CA ILE A 183 -15.33 14.93 15.66
C ILE A 183 -16.27 14.79 14.45
N THR A 184 -17.57 14.68 14.73
CA THR A 184 -18.64 14.37 13.76
C THR A 184 -19.53 15.56 13.42
N ALA A 185 -19.41 16.66 14.17
CA ALA A 185 -20.17 17.89 13.94
C ALA A 185 -19.28 19.14 14.16
N PRO A 186 -19.63 20.29 13.55
CA PRO A 186 -18.94 21.55 13.82
C PRO A 186 -18.97 21.90 15.32
N ARG A 187 -17.88 22.49 15.84
CA ARG A 187 -17.74 22.94 17.25
C ARG A 187 -17.98 21.86 18.32
N GLN A 188 -17.99 20.58 17.94
CA GLN A 188 -18.11 19.48 18.88
C GLN A 188 -16.82 19.33 19.68
N VAL A 189 -16.94 19.35 21.00
CA VAL A 189 -15.88 18.97 21.94
C VAL A 189 -16.09 17.52 22.37
N LEU A 190 -15.05 16.71 22.37
CA LEU A 190 -15.08 15.33 22.81
C LEU A 190 -14.82 15.23 24.33
N PRO A 191 -15.20 14.11 24.98
CA PRO A 191 -14.82 13.87 26.37
C PRO A 191 -13.31 14.01 26.56
N GLY A 192 -12.91 14.78 27.58
CA GLY A 192 -11.51 15.09 27.87
C GLY A 192 -10.91 16.25 27.06
N GLY A 193 -11.70 16.96 26.24
CA GLY A 193 -11.27 18.17 25.53
C GLY A 193 -11.90 19.47 26.03
N TYR A 194 -11.54 20.58 25.39
CA TYR A 194 -12.15 21.89 25.61
C TYR A 194 -12.19 22.77 24.36
N LEU A 195 -12.89 23.91 24.44
CA LEU A 195 -12.99 24.91 23.37
C LEU A 195 -13.06 26.31 23.96
N SER A 196 -12.21 27.23 23.49
CA SER A 196 -12.11 28.60 23.99
C SER A 196 -12.59 29.64 22.97
N TRP A 197 -13.23 30.71 23.44
CA TRP A 197 -13.67 31.81 22.57
C TRP A 197 -13.73 33.16 23.29
N ARG A 198 -13.66 34.24 22.50
CA ARG A 198 -14.08 35.56 22.94
C ARG A 198 -15.58 35.73 22.69
N ASN A 199 -16.33 36.04 23.74
CA ASN A 199 -17.72 36.45 23.61
C ASN A 199 -17.75 37.96 23.31
N PRO A 200 -18.17 38.37 22.09
CA PRO A 200 -18.12 39.77 21.69
C PRO A 200 -19.14 40.64 22.45
N VAL A 201 -20.23 40.05 22.97
CA VAL A 201 -21.26 40.74 23.75
C VAL A 201 -20.76 41.02 25.18
N LEU A 202 -20.12 40.02 25.81
CA LEU A 202 -19.62 40.16 27.18
C LEU A 202 -18.24 40.82 27.25
N GLY A 203 -17.49 40.85 26.16
CA GLY A 203 -16.12 41.36 26.09
C GLY A 203 -15.15 40.54 26.96
N ARG A 204 -15.36 39.23 27.07
CA ARG A 204 -14.60 38.31 27.93
C ARG A 204 -14.29 37.01 27.20
N MET A 205 -13.23 36.33 27.63
CA MET A 205 -12.95 34.95 27.22
C MET A 205 -13.85 34.00 28.00
N GLN A 206 -14.41 33.02 27.31
CA GLN A 206 -15.16 31.91 27.87
C GLN A 206 -14.60 30.60 27.32
N GLN A 207 -14.89 29.51 28.03
CA GLN A 207 -14.47 28.19 27.64
C GLN A 207 -15.59 27.18 27.90
N LEU A 208 -15.75 26.25 26.97
CA LEU A 208 -16.45 24.99 27.18
C LEU A 208 -15.41 23.96 27.59
N ASN A 209 -15.50 23.46 28.82
CA ASN A 209 -14.56 22.51 29.39
C ASN A 209 -15.25 21.16 29.61
N TRP A 210 -14.68 20.07 29.08
CA TRP A 210 -15.13 18.70 29.29
C TRP A 210 -13.99 17.78 29.77
N LEU A 211 -12.99 18.36 30.46
CA LEU A 211 -11.86 17.59 31.00
C LEU A 211 -12.31 16.61 32.10
N ASP A 212 -13.26 17.03 32.94
CA ASP A 212 -13.93 16.13 33.90
C ASP A 212 -15.09 15.41 33.20
N GLN A 213 -14.83 14.19 32.75
CA GLN A 213 -15.80 13.37 32.02
C GLN A 213 -16.99 12.97 32.90
N VAL A 214 -16.85 12.95 34.23
CA VAL A 214 -17.94 12.63 35.16
C VAL A 214 -18.86 13.84 35.31
N ALA A 215 -18.29 15.04 35.43
CA ALA A 215 -19.07 16.27 35.53
C ALA A 215 -19.72 16.71 34.20
N GLY A 216 -19.21 16.24 33.06
CA GLY A 216 -19.73 16.60 31.73
C GLY A 216 -19.28 17.99 31.25
N PRO A 217 -19.71 18.40 30.03
CA PRO A 217 -19.30 19.67 29.45
C PRO A 217 -19.94 20.85 30.19
N ARG A 218 -19.16 21.89 30.46
CA ARG A 218 -19.64 23.11 31.12
C ARG A 218 -19.01 24.36 30.52
N ILE A 219 -19.78 25.44 30.47
CA ILE A 219 -19.29 26.75 30.02
C ILE A 219 -18.96 27.60 31.24
N ALA A 220 -17.75 28.16 31.26
CA ALA A 220 -17.30 29.09 32.30
C ALA A 220 -16.59 30.31 31.68
N ASN A 221 -16.58 31.41 32.43
CA ASN A 221 -15.75 32.57 32.07
C ASN A 221 -14.31 32.28 32.52
N ILE A 222 -13.33 32.59 31.67
CA ILE A 222 -11.92 32.59 32.07
C ILE A 222 -11.67 33.89 32.84
N PRO A 223 -11.22 33.84 34.12
CA PRO A 223 -10.96 35.03 34.92
C PRO A 223 -9.92 35.95 34.27
N GLY A 224 -10.09 37.27 34.47
CA GLY A 224 -9.15 38.26 33.93
C GLY A 224 -9.43 38.68 32.49
N ARG A 225 -8.41 39.26 31.84
CA ARG A 225 -8.45 39.71 30.44
C ARG A 225 -7.08 39.45 29.80
N PRO A 226 -7.02 39.07 28.51
CA PRO A 226 -5.76 39.00 27.79
C PRO A 226 -5.02 40.35 27.86
N SER A 227 -3.71 40.35 28.12
CA SER A 227 -3.00 41.60 28.35
C SER A 227 -2.94 42.46 27.08
N ALA A 228 -3.31 43.75 27.21
CA ALA A 228 -3.19 44.72 26.11
C ALA A 228 -1.73 45.16 25.85
N ARG A 229 -0.78 44.76 26.73
CA ARG A 229 0.62 45.20 26.73
C ARG A 229 1.58 44.02 26.45
N GLY A 230 1.38 43.37 25.31
CA GLY A 230 2.48 43.03 24.40
C GLY A 230 3.40 41.84 24.70
N ARG A 231 3.08 40.92 25.62
CA ARG A 231 3.89 39.68 25.81
C ARG A 231 3.11 38.37 25.93
N SER A 232 1.80 38.39 26.14
CA SER A 232 0.96 37.18 26.31
C SER A 232 0.04 37.00 25.10
N THR A 233 0.06 35.83 24.46
CA THR A 233 -0.89 35.45 23.39
C THR A 233 -2.25 35.09 23.99
N LEU A 234 -3.31 35.04 23.17
CA LEU A 234 -4.63 34.57 23.61
C LEU A 234 -4.53 33.11 24.10
N ARG A 235 -3.77 32.27 23.41
CA ARG A 235 -3.45 30.89 23.81
C ARG A 235 -2.74 30.84 25.16
N GLY A 236 -1.65 31.58 25.33
CA GLY A 236 -0.93 31.62 26.61
C GLY A 236 -1.77 32.18 27.77
N PHE A 237 -2.79 33.02 27.49
CA PHE A 237 -3.77 33.43 28.50
C PHE A 237 -4.74 32.29 28.86
N VAL A 238 -5.19 31.49 27.89
CA VAL A 238 -6.00 30.29 28.14
C VAL A 238 -5.21 29.27 28.95
N ASP A 239 -4.01 28.89 28.49
CA ASP A 239 -3.15 27.87 29.09
C ASP A 239 -2.89 28.12 30.59
N GLN A 240 -2.66 29.37 30.99
CA GLN A 240 -2.43 29.76 32.39
C GLN A 240 -3.61 29.48 33.33
N HIS A 241 -4.82 29.31 32.79
CA HIS A 241 -6.03 29.03 33.56
C HIS A 241 -6.46 27.56 33.44
N MET A 242 -5.70 26.75 32.71
CA MET A 242 -5.95 25.33 32.54
C MET A 242 -5.28 24.53 33.64
N LYS A 243 -6.00 23.50 34.09
CA LYS A 243 -5.45 22.35 34.79
C LYS A 243 -5.76 21.15 33.91
N THR A 244 -4.87 20.81 32.99
CA THR A 244 -4.89 19.49 32.35
C THR A 244 -4.72 18.49 33.49
N TYR A 245 -5.80 17.74 33.76
CA TYR A 245 -5.70 16.58 34.64
C TYR A 245 -4.66 15.64 34.03
N GLU A 246 -3.82 15.01 34.86
CA GLU A 246 -2.62 14.18 34.59
C GLU A 246 -2.76 13.04 33.53
N ARG A 247 -3.81 13.02 32.72
CA ARG A 247 -4.22 11.92 31.83
C ARG A 247 -3.44 11.85 30.53
N LEU A 248 -2.91 12.96 30.00
CA LEU A 248 -2.21 12.94 28.71
C LEU A 248 -0.86 12.22 28.78
N SER A 249 -0.28 12.03 29.97
CA SER A 249 1.03 11.42 30.21
C SER A 249 1.00 10.00 30.82
N ASP A 250 -0.18 9.42 31.12
CA ASP A 250 -0.34 8.17 31.89
C ASP A 250 -1.26 7.09 31.24
N LEU A 251 -0.91 6.57 30.05
CA LEU A 251 -1.59 5.38 29.49
C LEU A 251 -1.35 4.13 30.36
N PRO A 252 -2.36 3.53 31.01
CA PRO A 252 -2.19 2.25 31.70
C PRO A 252 -1.95 1.12 30.70
N PRO A 253 -1.18 0.06 31.05
CA PRO A 253 -0.93 -1.08 30.15
C PRO A 253 -2.21 -1.74 29.60
N GLU A 254 -3.28 -1.67 30.38
CA GLU A 254 -4.61 -2.20 30.10
C GLU A 254 -5.41 -1.37 29.08
N ALA A 255 -4.95 -0.16 28.73
CA ALA A 255 -5.67 0.69 27.79
C ALA A 255 -5.84 -0.02 26.44
N PRO A 256 -6.97 0.14 25.74
CA PRO A 256 -7.21 -0.51 24.44
C PRO A 256 -6.10 -0.21 23.43
N THR A 257 -5.53 0.99 23.47
CA THR A 257 -4.42 1.42 22.60
C THR A 257 -3.11 0.70 22.96
N SER A 258 -2.78 0.57 24.25
CA SER A 258 -1.62 -0.19 24.75
C SER A 258 -1.74 -1.69 24.49
N THR A 259 -2.94 -2.25 24.63
CA THR A 259 -3.20 -3.66 24.32
C THR A 259 -3.03 -3.94 22.82
N ARG A 260 -3.59 -3.08 21.95
CA ARG A 260 -3.38 -3.16 20.49
C ARG A 260 -1.91 -3.01 20.11
N GLN A 261 -1.18 -2.10 20.75
CA GLN A 261 0.27 -1.94 20.57
C GLN A 261 1.00 -3.21 21.01
N GLN A 262 0.69 -3.77 22.18
CA GLN A 262 1.35 -4.98 22.67
C GLN A 262 1.09 -6.17 21.74
N SER A 263 -0.15 -6.36 21.28
CA SER A 263 -0.50 -7.39 20.29
C SER A 263 0.27 -7.19 18.97
N ARG A 264 0.32 -5.95 18.44
CA ARG A 264 1.04 -5.64 17.20
C ARG A 264 2.56 -5.76 17.35
N SER A 265 3.13 -5.31 18.47
CA SER A 265 4.56 -5.42 18.78
C SER A 265 4.96 -6.87 19.01
N LEU A 266 4.13 -7.68 19.67
CA LEU A 266 4.34 -9.13 19.79
C LEU A 266 4.25 -9.81 18.43
N TRP A 267 3.29 -9.42 17.59
CA TRP A 267 3.18 -9.92 16.22
C TRP A 267 4.40 -9.53 15.38
N LEU A 268 4.80 -8.26 15.38
CA LEU A 268 5.99 -7.76 14.67
C LEU A 268 7.27 -8.40 15.20
N ALA A 269 7.44 -8.55 16.51
CA ALA A 269 8.62 -9.19 17.09
C ALA A 269 8.70 -10.67 16.70
N ARG A 270 7.57 -11.40 16.74
CA ARG A 270 7.50 -12.79 16.26
C ARG A 270 7.80 -12.87 14.77
N ALA A 271 7.11 -12.07 13.94
CA ALA A 271 7.32 -12.02 12.50
C ALA A 271 8.76 -11.63 12.12
N THR A 272 9.35 -10.66 12.83
CA THR A 272 10.71 -10.18 12.57
C THR A 272 11.76 -11.20 12.99
N ALA A 273 11.60 -11.85 14.16
CA ALA A 273 12.51 -12.91 14.59
C ALA A 273 12.48 -14.11 13.63
N LEU A 274 11.28 -14.51 13.18
CA LEU A 274 11.09 -15.58 12.21
C LEU A 274 11.70 -15.22 10.85
N ARG A 275 11.42 -14.02 10.34
CA ARG A 275 11.98 -13.51 9.06
C ARG A 275 13.49 -13.34 9.12
N SER A 276 14.02 -12.81 10.22
CA SER A 276 15.46 -12.59 10.40
C SER A 276 16.20 -13.91 10.53
N SER A 277 15.65 -14.90 11.24
CA SER A 277 16.22 -16.23 11.35
C SER A 277 16.24 -16.95 9.99
N ALA A 278 15.12 -16.94 9.26
CA ALA A 278 15.02 -17.52 7.92
C ALA A 278 15.98 -16.84 6.92
N PHE A 279 16.03 -15.50 6.92
CA PHE A 279 16.94 -14.72 6.09
C PHE A 279 18.41 -14.97 6.44
N THR A 280 18.74 -15.09 7.72
CA THR A 280 20.13 -15.35 8.17
C THR A 280 20.58 -16.75 7.80
N MET A 281 19.70 -17.76 7.92
CA MET A 281 20.00 -19.14 7.49
C MET A 281 20.22 -19.23 5.97
N ALA A 282 19.46 -18.47 5.17
CA ALA A 282 19.64 -18.41 3.72
C ALA A 282 20.94 -17.69 3.28
N ARG A 283 21.49 -16.81 4.13
CA ARG A 283 22.58 -15.89 3.76
C ARG A 283 24.00 -16.40 4.00
N ILE A 284 24.24 -17.53 4.69
CA ILE A 284 25.60 -17.95 5.08
C ILE A 284 26.42 -18.41 3.85
N PRO A 285 27.41 -17.64 3.36
CA PRO A 285 28.23 -18.01 2.21
C PRO A 285 29.45 -18.82 2.64
N SER A 286 29.96 -19.70 1.77
CA SER A 286 31.17 -20.49 2.03
C SER A 286 32.45 -19.66 1.81
N GLY A 287 32.83 -18.86 2.80
CA GLY A 287 34.22 -18.61 3.24
C GLY A 287 35.38 -18.31 2.27
N LEU A 288 35.20 -17.79 1.05
CA LEU A 288 36.32 -17.43 0.15
C LEU A 288 36.41 -15.92 -0.15
N ALA A 289 37.63 -15.43 -0.38
CA ALA A 289 37.95 -14.01 -0.59
C ALA A 289 37.33 -13.40 -1.87
N ALA A 290 37.05 -12.09 -1.85
CA ALA A 290 36.36 -11.37 -2.91
C ALA A 290 37.32 -10.76 -3.95
N ALA A 291 37.08 -11.03 -5.24
CA ALA A 291 37.77 -10.37 -6.35
C ALA A 291 37.28 -8.91 -6.51
N THR A 292 38.19 -7.99 -6.87
CA THR A 292 37.88 -6.57 -7.10
C THR A 292 37.26 -6.35 -8.49
N PRO A 293 36.54 -5.24 -8.73
CA PRO A 293 35.97 -4.93 -10.05
C PRO A 293 37.01 -4.87 -11.17
N ILE A 294 38.19 -4.32 -10.88
CA ILE A 294 39.30 -4.21 -11.84
C ILE A 294 39.83 -5.59 -12.21
N ALA A 295 40.02 -6.48 -11.23
CA ALA A 295 40.46 -7.85 -11.49
C ALA A 295 39.42 -8.64 -12.31
N ALA A 296 38.13 -8.43 -12.03
CA ALA A 296 37.07 -9.08 -12.79
C ALA A 296 36.96 -8.57 -14.24
N GLN A 297 37.17 -7.26 -14.47
CA GLN A 297 37.21 -6.71 -15.83
C GLN A 297 38.42 -7.22 -16.62
N ALA A 298 39.60 -7.24 -16.00
CA ALA A 298 40.80 -7.80 -16.63
C ALA A 298 40.62 -9.29 -16.98
N ALA A 299 39.94 -10.05 -16.13
CA ALA A 299 39.60 -11.44 -16.40
C ALA A 299 38.61 -11.60 -17.56
N LEU A 300 37.60 -10.72 -17.67
CA LEU A 300 36.69 -10.70 -18.81
C LEU A 300 37.45 -10.42 -20.11
N ASP A 301 38.23 -9.34 -20.14
CA ASP A 301 38.94 -8.88 -21.33
C ASP A 301 39.96 -9.92 -21.82
N ALA A 302 40.70 -10.55 -20.90
CA ALA A 302 41.72 -11.55 -21.22
C ALA A 302 41.14 -12.87 -21.76
N ASN A 303 39.85 -13.15 -21.51
CA ASN A 303 39.21 -14.42 -21.88
C ASN A 303 38.11 -14.23 -22.93
N LEU A 304 38.12 -13.11 -23.66
CA LEU A 304 37.05 -12.75 -24.58
C LEU A 304 36.81 -13.79 -25.69
N ASP A 305 37.87 -14.43 -26.20
CA ASP A 305 37.74 -15.46 -27.24
C ASP A 305 37.05 -16.72 -26.71
N THR A 306 37.36 -17.13 -25.47
CA THR A 306 36.67 -18.23 -24.77
C THR A 306 35.20 -17.89 -24.52
N LEU A 307 34.91 -16.65 -24.12
CA LEU A 307 33.56 -16.16 -23.92
C LEU A 307 32.76 -16.17 -25.23
N LYS A 308 33.33 -15.71 -26.35
CA LYS A 308 32.69 -15.75 -27.68
C LYS A 308 32.42 -17.18 -28.15
N ALA A 309 33.34 -18.11 -27.89
CA ALA A 309 33.19 -19.52 -28.26
C ALA A 309 32.15 -20.27 -27.40
N SER A 310 31.72 -19.72 -26.27
CA SER A 310 30.79 -20.38 -25.34
C SER A 310 29.37 -20.55 -25.89
N GLY A 311 28.96 -19.69 -26.83
CA GLY A 311 27.56 -19.58 -27.27
C GLY A 311 26.73 -18.63 -26.41
N GLY A 312 27.33 -17.96 -25.42
CA GLY A 312 26.68 -16.86 -24.71
C GLY A 312 26.34 -15.69 -25.63
N THR A 313 25.38 -14.86 -25.23
CA THR A 313 24.91 -13.70 -25.99
C THR A 313 25.65 -12.42 -25.62
N LYS A 314 25.98 -12.27 -24.33
CA LYS A 314 26.58 -11.05 -23.75
C LYS A 314 27.40 -11.40 -22.52
N ALA A 315 28.47 -10.66 -22.25
CA ALA A 315 29.21 -10.74 -20.99
C ALA A 315 29.48 -9.36 -20.38
N TYR A 316 29.55 -9.30 -19.05
CA TYR A 316 29.87 -8.09 -18.30
C TYR A 316 30.37 -8.43 -16.89
N VAL A 317 30.95 -7.46 -16.17
CA VAL A 317 31.36 -7.63 -14.77
C VAL A 317 30.17 -7.37 -13.84
N GLY A 318 29.82 -8.36 -13.03
CA GLY A 318 28.72 -8.30 -12.07
C GLY A 318 29.10 -8.81 -10.70
N TRP A 319 28.10 -9.13 -9.89
CA TRP A 319 28.28 -9.76 -8.58
C TRP A 319 28.05 -11.26 -8.70
N HIS A 320 28.92 -12.08 -8.11
CA HIS A 320 28.77 -13.53 -8.09
C HIS A 320 27.53 -13.92 -7.29
N PHE A 321 26.75 -14.87 -7.80
CA PHE A 321 25.64 -15.48 -7.09
C PHE A 321 26.04 -16.86 -6.60
N GLN A 322 25.79 -17.13 -5.33
CA GLN A 322 26.01 -18.43 -4.72
C GLN A 322 24.70 -18.87 -4.06
N ASN A 323 24.20 -20.06 -4.43
CA ASN A 323 22.89 -20.56 -3.99
C ASN A 323 21.76 -19.56 -4.27
N ASP A 324 21.75 -18.97 -5.48
CA ASP A 324 20.77 -17.96 -5.92
C ASP A 324 20.75 -16.63 -5.12
N TRP A 325 21.74 -16.41 -4.26
CA TRP A 325 21.93 -15.15 -3.53
C TRP A 325 23.12 -14.36 -4.04
N ILE A 326 22.93 -13.05 -4.18
CA ILE A 326 23.99 -12.10 -4.51
C ILE A 326 25.07 -12.07 -3.41
N THR A 327 26.33 -12.15 -3.80
CA THR A 327 27.48 -12.03 -2.88
C THR A 327 28.21 -10.70 -3.06
N THR A 328 29.15 -10.39 -2.18
CA THR A 328 30.07 -9.25 -2.33
C THR A 328 31.25 -9.54 -3.26
N ARG A 329 31.29 -10.70 -3.93
CA ARG A 329 32.38 -11.07 -4.86
C ARG A 329 32.05 -10.58 -6.27
N ARG A 330 33.03 -10.06 -7.00
CA ARG A 330 32.85 -9.77 -8.44
C ARG A 330 33.01 -11.03 -9.28
N ALA A 331 32.24 -11.12 -10.35
CA ALA A 331 32.26 -12.24 -11.29
C ALA A 331 32.16 -11.74 -12.73
N VAL A 332 32.63 -12.56 -13.67
CA VAL A 332 32.29 -12.43 -15.08
C VAL A 332 30.92 -13.05 -15.28
N ILE A 333 29.92 -12.23 -15.61
CA ILE A 333 28.57 -12.68 -15.92
C ILE A 333 28.48 -12.96 -17.40
N VAL A 334 28.00 -14.14 -17.76
CA VAL A 334 27.73 -14.53 -19.14
C VAL A 334 26.23 -14.77 -19.27
N LEU A 335 25.57 -13.98 -20.10
CA LEU A 335 24.17 -14.21 -20.45
C LEU A 335 24.10 -15.26 -21.55
N ALA A 336 23.12 -16.15 -21.43
CA ALA A 336 22.81 -17.16 -22.41
C ALA A 336 21.29 -17.28 -22.54
N PRO A 337 20.77 -17.72 -23.69
CA PRO A 337 19.37 -18.07 -23.80
C PRO A 337 18.90 -19.01 -22.69
N VAL A 338 17.69 -18.83 -22.18
CA VAL A 338 17.14 -19.63 -21.06
C VAL A 338 17.30 -21.14 -21.30
N SER A 339 17.02 -21.60 -22.54
CA SER A 339 17.17 -23.01 -22.95
C SER A 339 18.62 -23.49 -23.07
N GLU A 340 19.59 -22.58 -23.19
CA GLU A 340 21.00 -22.88 -23.44
C GLU A 340 21.90 -22.59 -22.23
N VAL A 341 21.38 -22.05 -21.13
CA VAL A 341 22.15 -21.70 -19.92
C VAL A 341 23.05 -22.86 -19.47
N GLN A 342 22.53 -24.09 -19.41
CA GLN A 342 23.32 -25.25 -18.97
C GLN A 342 24.39 -25.66 -19.99
N VAL A 343 24.09 -25.53 -21.29
CA VAL A 343 25.04 -25.83 -22.37
C VAL A 343 26.18 -24.81 -22.35
N VAL A 344 25.86 -23.52 -22.29
CA VAL A 344 26.87 -22.44 -22.19
C VAL A 344 27.68 -22.58 -20.91
N ARG A 345 27.04 -22.89 -19.77
CA ARG A 345 27.72 -23.18 -18.49
C ARG A 345 28.69 -24.34 -18.60
N SER A 346 28.34 -25.41 -19.31
CA SER A 346 29.24 -26.57 -19.49
C SER A 346 30.47 -26.28 -20.34
N ARG A 347 30.44 -25.22 -21.16
CA ARG A 347 31.54 -24.81 -22.05
C ARG A 347 32.47 -23.78 -21.42
N LEU A 348 32.12 -23.26 -20.25
CA LEU A 348 32.90 -22.25 -19.54
C LEU A 348 33.51 -22.83 -18.26
N PRO A 349 34.73 -22.40 -17.87
CA PRO A 349 35.25 -22.76 -16.57
C PRO A 349 34.40 -22.10 -15.47
N THR A 350 34.41 -22.65 -14.27
CA THR A 350 33.73 -22.06 -13.10
C THR A 350 34.38 -20.76 -12.62
N SER A 351 35.62 -20.49 -13.03
CA SER A 351 36.34 -19.24 -12.78
C SER A 351 37.42 -18.96 -13.83
N PHE A 352 37.75 -17.69 -14.00
CA PHE A 352 38.98 -17.23 -14.67
C PHE A 352 39.96 -16.77 -13.60
N GLY A 353 40.91 -17.64 -13.23
CA GLY A 353 41.74 -17.45 -12.03
C GLY A 353 40.85 -17.43 -10.77
N ASP A 354 40.97 -16.36 -9.98
CA ASP A 354 40.19 -16.15 -8.75
C ASP A 354 38.82 -15.48 -8.98
N VAL A 355 38.48 -15.14 -10.24
CA VAL A 355 37.22 -14.48 -10.60
C VAL A 355 36.20 -15.52 -11.03
N PRO A 356 35.08 -15.71 -10.30
CA PRO A 356 34.02 -16.63 -10.70
C PRO A 356 33.39 -16.26 -12.06
N VAL A 357 32.89 -17.29 -12.76
CA VAL A 357 32.10 -17.13 -13.98
C VAL A 357 30.68 -17.60 -13.72
N ASP A 358 29.72 -16.69 -13.88
CA ASP A 358 28.31 -16.97 -13.67
C ASP A 358 27.56 -16.94 -15.00
N VAL A 359 27.04 -18.09 -15.42
CA VAL A 359 26.17 -18.16 -16.60
C VAL A 359 24.71 -18.00 -16.17
N ARG A 360 24.04 -16.98 -16.72
CA ARG A 360 22.68 -16.60 -16.36
C ARG A 360 21.76 -16.57 -17.58
N PRO A 361 20.44 -16.78 -17.37
CA PRO A 361 19.48 -16.52 -18.43
C PRO A 361 19.55 -15.05 -18.85
N ASP A 362 19.64 -14.82 -20.16
CA ASP A 362 19.49 -13.51 -20.77
C ASP A 362 18.04 -13.05 -20.54
N PRO A 363 17.81 -11.90 -19.89
CA PRO A 363 16.46 -11.41 -19.64
C PRO A 363 15.76 -10.90 -20.91
N ARG A 364 16.49 -10.77 -22.04
CA ARG A 364 15.85 -10.49 -23.33
C ARG A 364 14.98 -11.68 -23.73
N PRO A 365 13.70 -11.48 -24.08
CA PRO A 365 12.87 -12.56 -24.58
C PRO A 365 13.51 -13.13 -25.86
N GLN A 366 13.77 -14.45 -25.88
CA GLN A 366 14.12 -15.09 -27.15
C GLN A 366 12.95 -14.90 -28.13
N LEU A 367 13.24 -14.39 -29.32
CA LEU A 367 12.32 -14.33 -30.46
C LEU A 367 11.99 -15.73 -31.05
N SER A 368 12.15 -16.80 -30.28
CA SER A 368 11.92 -18.18 -30.73
C SER A 368 10.54 -18.72 -30.37
N ALA A 369 9.78 -18.07 -29.46
CA ALA A 369 8.37 -18.40 -29.29
C ALA A 369 7.51 -17.55 -30.24
N PRO A 370 6.65 -18.16 -31.08
CA PRO A 370 5.77 -17.44 -32.03
C PRO A 370 4.84 -16.38 -31.40
N GLY A 371 4.82 -16.23 -30.07
CA GLY A 371 4.03 -15.24 -29.33
C GLY A 371 4.80 -14.00 -28.87
N THR A 372 6.08 -14.08 -28.53
CA THR A 372 6.84 -12.94 -27.95
C THR A 372 7.33 -11.93 -28.98
N ALA A 373 7.61 -12.38 -30.22
CA ALA A 373 7.88 -11.46 -31.33
C ALA A 373 6.68 -10.54 -31.64
N PHE A 374 5.47 -11.01 -31.35
CA PHE A 374 4.23 -10.30 -31.65
C PHE A 374 3.93 -9.18 -30.65
N LEU A 375 4.32 -9.33 -29.38
CA LEU A 375 4.18 -8.29 -28.35
C LEU A 375 4.90 -7.00 -28.76
N PHE A 376 6.09 -7.11 -29.37
CA PHE A 376 6.83 -5.97 -29.88
C PHE A 376 6.34 -5.49 -31.27
N ALA A 377 5.90 -6.40 -32.15
CA ALA A 377 5.43 -6.03 -33.49
C ALA A 377 4.03 -5.37 -33.49
N SER A 378 3.15 -5.70 -32.53
CA SER A 378 1.86 -5.01 -32.38
C SER A 378 1.95 -3.63 -31.73
N ALA A 379 3.13 -3.26 -31.21
CA ALA A 379 3.46 -1.90 -30.79
C ALA A 379 3.86 -0.99 -31.96
N ALA A 380 3.34 -1.26 -33.16
CA ALA A 380 3.44 -0.41 -34.35
C ALA A 380 2.58 0.86 -34.22
N SER A 381 2.86 1.64 -33.17
CA SER A 381 2.69 3.09 -33.07
C SER A 381 3.46 3.57 -31.82
N GLY A 382 4.79 3.52 -31.90
CA GLY A 382 5.63 4.58 -31.37
C GLY A 382 5.97 4.64 -29.87
N THR A 383 5.83 3.58 -29.07
CA THR A 383 6.42 3.56 -27.72
C THR A 383 6.76 2.13 -27.27
N VAL A 384 8.02 1.70 -27.44
CA VAL A 384 8.56 0.70 -26.51
C VAL A 384 8.72 1.45 -25.19
N ARG A 385 7.99 1.05 -24.15
CA ARG A 385 8.15 1.66 -22.82
C ARG A 385 9.59 1.42 -22.36
N GLU A 386 10.27 2.50 -21.97
CA GLU A 386 11.70 2.53 -21.59
C GLU A 386 12.01 1.54 -20.44
N GLU A 387 11.02 1.26 -19.60
CA GLU A 387 11.04 0.29 -18.50
C GLU A 387 11.13 -1.20 -18.90
N LEU A 388 11.00 -1.53 -20.19
CA LEU A 388 11.21 -2.89 -20.73
C LEU A 388 12.50 -3.03 -21.52
N ALA A 389 13.29 -1.95 -21.64
CA ALA A 389 14.64 -2.02 -22.17
C ALA A 389 15.58 -2.63 -21.12
N VAL A 390 16.39 -3.62 -21.50
CA VAL A 390 17.43 -4.14 -20.61
C VAL A 390 18.48 -3.04 -20.42
N PRO A 391 18.88 -2.69 -19.19
CA PRO A 391 19.88 -1.64 -18.96
C PRO A 391 21.22 -2.00 -19.62
N ASP A 392 21.89 -1.01 -20.22
CA ASP A 392 23.28 -1.13 -20.63
C ASP A 392 24.18 -1.15 -19.38
N PHE A 393 25.07 -2.13 -19.29
CA PHE A 393 26.07 -2.25 -18.24
C PHE A 393 27.40 -1.64 -18.71
N PRO A 394 28.05 -0.79 -17.89
CA PRO A 394 29.37 -0.28 -18.21
C PRO A 394 30.38 -1.42 -18.45
N GLY A 395 31.05 -1.41 -19.60
CA GLY A 395 32.07 -2.42 -19.96
C GLY A 395 31.50 -3.74 -20.48
N GLU A 396 30.23 -3.78 -20.88
CA GLU A 396 29.62 -4.96 -21.52
C GLU A 396 30.21 -5.28 -22.89
N VAL A 397 30.22 -6.57 -23.23
CA VAL A 397 30.67 -7.07 -24.53
C VAL A 397 29.63 -8.01 -25.13
N LEU A 398 29.25 -7.75 -26.38
CA LEU A 398 28.43 -8.65 -27.18
C LEU A 398 29.27 -9.84 -27.64
N LEU A 399 28.79 -11.05 -27.37
CA LEU A 399 29.51 -12.30 -27.67
C LEU A 399 29.09 -12.93 -29.01
N GLN A 400 27.95 -12.51 -29.56
CA GLN A 400 27.49 -12.82 -30.91
C GLN A 400 27.20 -11.52 -31.69
N GLY A 401 27.46 -11.51 -33.00
CA GLY A 401 27.04 -10.41 -33.88
C GLY A 401 25.52 -10.43 -34.07
N ASP A 402 24.91 -9.26 -34.30
CA ASP A 402 23.46 -9.12 -34.51
C ASP A 402 22.97 -10.14 -35.56
N ALA A 403 22.35 -11.22 -35.08
CA ALA A 403 21.60 -12.12 -35.93
C ALA A 403 20.34 -11.37 -36.35
N GLY A 404 20.42 -10.74 -37.53
CA GLY A 404 19.29 -10.05 -38.16
C GLY A 404 18.03 -10.91 -38.12
N SER A 405 16.93 -10.27 -37.73
CA SER A 405 15.61 -10.86 -37.55
C SER A 405 15.21 -11.73 -38.75
N PRO A 406 15.15 -13.08 -38.62
CA PRO A 406 14.50 -13.90 -39.62
C PRO A 406 12.99 -13.61 -39.53
N GLY A 407 12.45 -13.00 -40.58
CA GLY A 407 11.02 -12.78 -40.71
C GLY A 407 10.27 -14.11 -40.69
N LEU A 408 9.60 -14.41 -39.58
CA LEU A 408 8.50 -15.37 -39.53
C LEU A 408 7.20 -14.60 -39.29
N LEU A 409 6.71 -13.95 -40.35
CA LEU A 409 5.31 -13.57 -40.47
C LEU A 409 4.49 -14.85 -40.72
N ALA A 410 4.26 -15.62 -39.66
CA ALA A 410 3.08 -16.49 -39.64
C ALA A 410 1.88 -15.57 -39.41
N ALA A 411 1.09 -15.34 -40.46
CA ALA A 411 -0.13 -14.55 -40.40
C ALA A 411 -1.16 -15.20 -39.45
N ARG A 412 -1.04 -14.96 -38.14
CA ARG A 412 -2.12 -15.23 -37.19
C ARG A 412 -3.27 -14.30 -37.54
N ARG A 413 -4.45 -14.86 -37.83
CA ARG A 413 -5.66 -14.10 -38.09
C ARG A 413 -5.81 -13.04 -36.99
N GLN A 414 -6.00 -11.78 -37.39
CA GLN A 414 -6.30 -10.74 -36.43
C GLN A 414 -7.61 -11.09 -35.73
N LYS A 415 -7.56 -11.25 -34.40
CA LYS A 415 -8.77 -11.44 -33.59
C LYS A 415 -9.70 -10.23 -33.77
N PRO A 416 -11.01 -10.45 -33.99
CA PRO A 416 -11.98 -9.36 -34.02
C PRO A 416 -11.88 -8.50 -32.77
N ILE A 417 -11.98 -7.18 -32.94
CA ILE A 417 -11.98 -6.24 -31.81
C ILE A 417 -13.40 -6.15 -31.26
N VAL A 418 -13.53 -6.36 -29.95
CA VAL A 418 -14.74 -6.09 -29.18
C VAL A 418 -14.52 -4.78 -28.43
N GLN A 419 -15.36 -3.79 -28.70
CA GLN A 419 -15.33 -2.53 -27.97
C GLN A 419 -15.88 -2.79 -26.55
N TYR A 420 -15.00 -2.71 -25.55
CA TYR A 420 -15.42 -2.89 -24.16
C TYR A 420 -16.40 -1.79 -23.74
N THR A 421 -17.51 -2.19 -23.14
CA THR A 421 -18.49 -1.28 -22.55
C THR A 421 -18.63 -1.65 -21.06
N PRO A 422 -18.48 -0.71 -20.12
CA PRO A 422 -18.65 -1.00 -18.70
C PRO A 422 -20.11 -1.38 -18.37
N PRO A 423 -20.35 -2.13 -17.27
CA PRO A 423 -21.69 -2.51 -16.86
C PRO A 423 -22.58 -1.27 -16.63
N PRO A 424 -23.82 -1.25 -17.15
CA PRO A 424 -24.72 -0.13 -16.96
C PRO A 424 -25.10 0.02 -15.47
N GLY A 425 -25.16 1.26 -14.99
CA GLY A 425 -25.57 1.56 -13.61
C GLY A 425 -24.46 1.49 -12.56
N TYR A 426 -23.23 1.14 -12.94
CA TYR A 426 -22.07 1.09 -12.03
C TYR A 426 -20.98 2.08 -12.47
N SER A 427 -20.22 2.58 -11.50
CA SER A 427 -19.15 3.57 -11.71
C SER A 427 -17.91 3.18 -10.91
N LEU A 428 -16.73 3.44 -11.47
CA LEU A 428 -15.43 3.30 -10.80
C LEU A 428 -14.90 4.65 -10.26
N GLU A 429 -15.77 5.65 -10.12
CA GLU A 429 -15.44 6.91 -9.47
C GLU A 429 -15.05 6.69 -8.01
N ALA A 430 -14.09 7.49 -7.52
CA ALA A 430 -13.65 7.44 -6.15
C ALA A 430 -14.81 7.77 -5.19
N ARG A 431 -14.99 6.93 -4.17
CA ARG A 431 -16.01 7.05 -3.13
C ARG A 431 -15.45 6.56 -1.80
N GLU A 432 -16.02 7.03 -0.70
CA GLU A 432 -15.69 6.60 0.65
C GLU A 432 -16.64 5.47 1.08
N TYR A 433 -16.09 4.43 1.71
CA TYR A 433 -16.82 3.28 2.20
C TYR A 433 -16.29 2.88 3.58
N ASP A 434 -17.18 2.43 4.46
CA ASP A 434 -16.78 1.70 5.66
C ASP A 434 -16.44 0.27 5.26
N VAL A 435 -15.20 -0.15 5.51
CA VAL A 435 -14.68 -1.44 5.06
C VAL A 435 -13.93 -2.15 6.17
N THR A 436 -13.97 -3.49 6.15
CA THR A 436 -12.99 -4.30 6.89
C THR A 436 -12.01 -4.92 5.89
N LEU A 437 -10.72 -4.70 6.11
CA LEU A 437 -9.66 -5.19 5.24
C LEU A 437 -8.78 -6.21 5.96
N THR A 438 -8.53 -7.35 5.30
CA THR A 438 -7.47 -8.29 5.66
C THR A 438 -6.36 -8.20 4.63
N LEU A 439 -5.19 -7.70 5.05
CA LEU A 439 -4.02 -7.49 4.20
C LEU A 439 -2.99 -8.60 4.46
N HIS A 440 -2.60 -9.32 3.42
CA HIS A 440 -1.65 -10.43 3.54
C HIS A 440 -0.72 -10.53 2.32
N ILE A 441 0.33 -11.33 2.47
CA ILE A 441 1.36 -11.53 1.45
C ILE A 441 1.67 -13.01 1.27
N SER A 442 2.07 -13.37 0.07
CA SER A 442 2.62 -14.69 -0.26
C SER A 442 4.16 -14.70 -0.21
N PRO A 443 4.78 -15.87 0.01
CA PRO A 443 4.18 -17.19 0.18
C PRO A 443 3.62 -17.48 1.59
N GLU A 444 3.86 -16.63 2.59
CA GLU A 444 3.61 -16.98 4.01
C GLU A 444 2.14 -17.14 4.36
N GLN A 445 1.28 -16.29 3.80
CA GLN A 445 -0.15 -16.23 4.16
C GLN A 445 -1.07 -16.35 2.95
N GLY A 446 -0.56 -16.74 1.78
CA GLY A 446 -1.35 -16.83 0.55
C GLY A 446 -2.56 -17.76 0.70
N TRP A 447 -2.33 -19.07 0.71
CA TRP A 447 -3.41 -20.04 0.87
C TRP A 447 -4.08 -19.97 2.25
N ALA A 448 -3.32 -19.62 3.29
CA ALA A 448 -3.81 -19.53 4.67
C ALA A 448 -5.00 -18.55 4.80
N GLU A 449 -5.03 -17.49 3.99
CA GLU A 449 -6.12 -16.50 3.97
C GLU A 449 -7.09 -16.71 2.79
N LEU A 450 -6.59 -17.06 1.59
CA LEU A 450 -7.44 -17.33 0.42
C LEU A 450 -8.37 -18.54 0.64
N GLY A 451 -7.88 -19.60 1.28
CA GLY A 451 -8.65 -20.81 1.54
C GLY A 451 -9.90 -20.54 2.40
N PRO A 452 -9.77 -19.89 3.58
CA PRO A 452 -10.92 -19.45 4.37
C PRO A 452 -11.87 -18.52 3.61
N PHE A 453 -11.35 -17.57 2.81
CA PHE A 453 -12.19 -16.70 1.99
C PHE A 453 -13.07 -17.52 1.03
N ILE A 454 -12.48 -18.46 0.28
CA ILE A 454 -13.23 -19.34 -0.63
C ILE A 454 -14.27 -20.13 0.15
N ARG A 455 -13.87 -20.79 1.25
CA ARG A 455 -14.74 -21.63 2.10
C ARG A 455 -15.88 -20.86 2.79
N ALA A 456 -15.79 -19.55 2.89
CA ALA A 456 -16.85 -18.70 3.42
C ALA A 456 -17.95 -18.38 2.41
N THR A 457 -17.82 -18.82 1.15
CA THR A 457 -18.85 -18.65 0.12
C THR A 457 -20.08 -19.51 0.44
N GLN A 458 -21.26 -18.89 0.42
CA GLN A 458 -22.53 -19.56 0.71
C GLN A 458 -23.28 -19.98 -0.56
N SER A 459 -23.24 -19.15 -1.60
CA SER A 459 -24.14 -19.29 -2.75
C SER A 459 -23.51 -18.94 -4.10
N SER A 460 -22.66 -17.92 -4.18
CA SER A 460 -22.15 -17.43 -5.46
C SER A 460 -20.70 -16.99 -5.32
N LEU A 461 -19.86 -17.49 -6.24
CA LEU A 461 -18.49 -17.03 -6.41
C LEU A 461 -18.33 -16.50 -7.84
N VAL A 462 -17.81 -15.29 -8.00
CA VAL A 462 -17.57 -14.66 -9.30
C VAL A 462 -16.10 -14.29 -9.41
N ILE A 463 -15.42 -14.83 -10.42
CA ILE A 463 -13.97 -14.75 -10.55
C ILE A 463 -13.58 -14.18 -11.91
N GLY A 464 -12.74 -13.15 -11.91
CA GLY A 464 -11.93 -12.76 -13.05
C GLY A 464 -10.48 -13.11 -12.75
N MET A 465 -9.87 -13.98 -13.56
CA MET A 465 -8.54 -14.50 -13.28
C MET A 465 -7.67 -14.56 -14.52
N TYR A 466 -6.41 -14.14 -14.37
CA TYR A 466 -5.39 -14.29 -15.40
C TYR A 466 -4.87 -15.72 -15.49
N GLU A 467 -4.59 -16.35 -14.34
CA GLU A 467 -4.13 -17.73 -14.29
C GLU A 467 -4.76 -18.46 -13.10
N PHE A 468 -5.37 -19.62 -13.37
CA PHE A 468 -5.91 -20.53 -12.36
C PHE A 468 -5.39 -21.93 -12.70
N THR A 469 -4.42 -22.41 -11.93
CA THR A 469 -3.62 -23.62 -12.22
C THR A 469 -3.20 -24.38 -10.96
N ALA A 470 -3.77 -24.06 -9.79
CA ALA A 470 -3.50 -24.73 -8.52
C ALA A 470 -4.57 -25.79 -8.16
N PRO A 471 -4.23 -27.09 -8.15
CA PRO A 471 -5.15 -28.21 -7.86
C PRO A 471 -5.72 -28.28 -6.43
N HIS A 472 -5.32 -27.36 -5.55
CA HIS A 472 -5.88 -27.24 -4.20
C HIS A 472 -6.91 -26.11 -4.11
N ILE A 473 -6.84 -25.13 -5.01
CA ILE A 473 -7.77 -24.00 -5.06
C ILE A 473 -9.04 -24.42 -5.82
N ASP A 474 -8.89 -25.10 -6.97
CA ASP A 474 -10.00 -25.65 -7.76
C ASP A 474 -10.89 -26.62 -6.95
N ARG A 475 -10.27 -27.46 -6.13
CA ARG A 475 -10.91 -28.41 -5.23
C ARG A 475 -11.68 -27.68 -4.15
N ALA A 476 -11.06 -26.69 -3.51
CA ALA A 476 -11.74 -25.90 -2.49
C ALA A 476 -12.93 -25.13 -3.05
N VAL A 477 -12.83 -24.60 -4.27
CA VAL A 477 -13.96 -23.96 -4.96
C VAL A 477 -15.09 -24.96 -5.19
N THR A 478 -14.76 -26.12 -5.77
CA THR A 478 -15.74 -27.18 -6.07
C THR A 478 -16.42 -27.71 -4.81
N GLU A 479 -15.64 -28.02 -3.77
CA GLU A 479 -16.13 -28.52 -2.48
C GLU A 479 -17.00 -27.49 -1.76
N THR A 480 -16.60 -26.21 -1.75
CA THR A 480 -17.35 -25.17 -1.03
C THR A 480 -18.70 -24.90 -1.69
N LEU A 481 -18.74 -24.81 -3.02
CA LEU A 481 -20.00 -24.57 -3.73
C LEU A 481 -20.94 -25.78 -3.64
N GLY A 482 -20.44 -26.95 -3.27
CA GLY A 482 -21.24 -28.13 -2.96
C GLY A 482 -22.26 -28.44 -4.06
N SER A 483 -23.51 -28.67 -3.69
CA SER A 483 -24.61 -28.94 -4.63
C SER A 483 -25.47 -27.72 -4.99
N THR A 484 -25.32 -26.59 -4.31
CA THR A 484 -26.24 -25.43 -4.42
C THR A 484 -25.59 -24.14 -4.88
N GLY A 485 -24.27 -24.00 -4.72
CA GLY A 485 -23.53 -22.81 -5.11
C GLY A 485 -23.24 -22.75 -6.61
N ASN A 486 -23.10 -21.54 -7.13
CA ASN A 486 -22.76 -21.26 -8.54
C ASN A 486 -21.41 -20.56 -8.66
N LEU A 487 -20.71 -20.82 -9.77
CA LEU A 487 -19.46 -20.17 -10.14
C LEU A 487 -19.64 -19.44 -11.47
N THR A 488 -19.30 -18.15 -11.51
CA THR A 488 -19.05 -17.43 -12.77
C THR A 488 -17.54 -17.19 -12.87
N LEU A 489 -16.90 -17.69 -13.94
CA LEU A 489 -15.46 -17.60 -14.13
C LEU A 489 -15.12 -17.06 -15.53
N THR A 490 -14.40 -15.94 -15.55
CA THR A 490 -13.71 -15.41 -16.73
C THR A 490 -12.22 -15.65 -16.57
N LEU A 491 -11.65 -16.52 -17.41
CA LEU A 491 -10.25 -16.98 -17.29
C LEU A 491 -9.44 -16.59 -18.52
N ASP A 492 -8.23 -16.06 -18.36
CA ASP A 492 -7.30 -15.90 -19.47
C ASP A 492 -6.64 -17.24 -19.84
N SER A 493 -6.14 -17.35 -21.07
CA SER A 493 -5.43 -18.53 -21.59
C SER A 493 -3.99 -18.19 -21.98
N PRO A 494 -3.14 -17.76 -21.03
CA PRO A 494 -1.75 -17.42 -21.33
C PRO A 494 -0.97 -18.66 -21.79
N GLY A 495 -0.03 -18.45 -22.71
CA GLY A 495 0.84 -19.51 -23.20
C GLY A 495 1.54 -20.26 -22.06
N GLU A 496 1.61 -21.58 -22.19
CA GLU A 496 2.17 -22.46 -21.17
C GLU A 496 3.68 -22.27 -21.01
N GLN A 497 4.15 -22.20 -19.75
CA GLN A 497 5.57 -22.26 -19.42
C GLN A 497 5.88 -23.65 -18.86
N PRO A 498 6.74 -24.45 -19.53
CA PRO A 498 7.08 -25.79 -19.06
C PRO A 498 7.63 -25.77 -17.63
N GLY A 499 7.08 -26.62 -16.76
CA GLY A 499 7.60 -26.87 -15.41
C GLY A 499 7.27 -25.81 -14.35
N LYS A 500 6.38 -24.86 -14.63
CA LYS A 500 5.94 -23.84 -13.65
C LYS A 500 4.54 -24.05 -13.06
N ARG A 501 3.73 -24.92 -13.65
CA ARG A 501 2.32 -25.12 -13.29
C ARG A 501 2.11 -26.58 -12.90
N GLU A 502 1.21 -26.80 -11.94
CA GLU A 502 0.77 -28.16 -11.56
C GLU A 502 -0.26 -28.71 -12.55
N GLN A 503 -1.12 -27.84 -13.10
CA GLN A 503 -2.05 -28.16 -14.19
C GLN A 503 -2.19 -26.98 -15.16
N THR A 504 -2.75 -27.23 -16.34
CA THR A 504 -3.04 -26.17 -17.31
C THR A 504 -4.32 -25.40 -16.94
N VAL A 505 -4.57 -24.27 -17.61
CA VAL A 505 -5.83 -23.54 -17.41
C VAL A 505 -7.00 -24.30 -18.03
N GLU A 506 -6.75 -25.07 -19.09
CA GLU A 506 -7.71 -25.95 -19.75
C GLU A 506 -8.06 -27.17 -18.88
N ASP A 507 -7.08 -27.74 -18.15
CA ASP A 507 -7.36 -28.78 -17.15
C ASP A 507 -8.25 -28.21 -16.03
N THR A 508 -7.99 -26.98 -15.59
CA THR A 508 -8.80 -26.30 -14.58
C THR A 508 -10.24 -26.04 -15.05
N GLU A 509 -10.42 -25.61 -16.31
CA GLU A 509 -11.75 -25.50 -16.94
C GLU A 509 -12.46 -26.85 -16.89
N THR A 510 -11.79 -27.91 -17.35
CA THR A 510 -12.35 -29.28 -17.42
C THR A 510 -12.76 -29.79 -16.04
N ASP A 511 -11.92 -29.61 -15.02
CA ASP A 511 -12.19 -30.06 -13.66
C ASP A 511 -13.37 -29.30 -13.04
N LEU A 512 -13.46 -27.99 -13.24
CA LEU A 512 -14.58 -27.18 -12.77
C LEU A 512 -15.88 -27.52 -13.53
N GLU A 513 -15.83 -27.76 -14.84
CA GLU A 513 -16.99 -28.21 -15.63
C GLU A 513 -17.54 -29.54 -15.11
N ASN A 514 -16.65 -30.50 -14.84
CA ASN A 514 -17.04 -31.80 -14.29
C ASN A 514 -17.62 -31.68 -12.88
N GLY A 515 -17.01 -30.85 -12.03
CA GLY A 515 -17.43 -30.67 -10.63
C GLY A 515 -18.71 -29.88 -10.44
N LEU A 516 -18.93 -28.84 -11.26
CA LEU A 516 -20.02 -27.88 -11.09
C LEU A 516 -21.15 -28.05 -12.12
N GLN A 517 -20.86 -28.62 -13.30
CA GLN A 517 -21.81 -28.85 -14.38
C GLN A 517 -22.56 -27.55 -14.75
N THR A 518 -23.90 -27.57 -14.77
CA THR A 518 -24.74 -26.41 -15.13
C THR A 518 -24.60 -25.23 -14.17
N ARG A 519 -23.90 -25.38 -13.04
CA ARG A 519 -23.64 -24.33 -12.05
C ARG A 519 -22.36 -23.54 -12.36
N LEU A 520 -21.57 -24.00 -13.33
CA LEU A 520 -20.46 -23.23 -13.88
C LEU A 520 -20.94 -22.38 -15.07
N GLN A 521 -20.65 -21.09 -14.97
CA GLN A 521 -20.71 -20.14 -16.07
C GLN A 521 -19.28 -19.76 -16.43
N PHE A 522 -18.75 -20.34 -17.50
CA PHE A 522 -17.36 -20.16 -17.91
C PHE A 522 -17.24 -19.38 -19.22
N ALA A 523 -16.24 -18.50 -19.32
CA ALA A 523 -15.83 -17.91 -20.58
C ALA A 523 -14.32 -17.64 -20.62
N TRP A 524 -13.70 -17.93 -21.76
CA TRP A 524 -12.35 -17.48 -22.05
C TRP A 524 -12.31 -15.96 -22.24
N ALA A 525 -11.44 -15.28 -21.49
CA ALA A 525 -11.34 -13.82 -21.51
C ALA A 525 -10.97 -13.29 -22.91
N LEU A 526 -11.42 -12.07 -23.22
CA LEU A 526 -11.17 -11.40 -24.52
C LEU A 526 -9.75 -10.82 -24.62
N SER A 527 -8.75 -11.67 -24.38
CA SER A 527 -7.32 -11.37 -24.38
C SER A 527 -6.72 -11.47 -25.77
N GLY A 528 -5.97 -10.44 -26.20
CA GLY A 528 -5.31 -10.42 -27.49
C GLY A 528 -4.34 -11.59 -27.70
N LEU A 529 -3.61 -11.98 -26.66
CA LEU A 529 -2.61 -13.05 -26.71
C LEU A 529 -3.09 -14.39 -26.15
N GLY A 530 -4.26 -14.45 -25.50
CA GLY A 530 -4.83 -15.68 -24.98
C GLY A 530 -5.03 -16.74 -26.06
N LYS A 531 -4.65 -17.99 -25.80
CA LYS A 531 -4.71 -19.10 -26.76
C LYS A 531 -6.15 -19.43 -27.18
N GLU A 532 -7.07 -19.50 -26.21
CA GLU A 532 -8.46 -19.91 -26.39
C GLU A 532 -9.40 -18.72 -26.68
N SER A 533 -8.88 -17.50 -26.59
CA SER A 533 -9.64 -16.28 -26.82
C SER A 533 -10.04 -16.12 -28.29
N VAL A 534 -11.36 -16.03 -28.53
CA VAL A 534 -11.95 -15.92 -29.87
C VAL A 534 -11.93 -14.50 -30.45
N ALA A 535 -11.84 -13.48 -29.59
CA ALA A 535 -11.86 -12.06 -29.94
C ALA A 535 -11.10 -11.26 -28.88
N LYS A 536 -10.82 -9.97 -29.14
CA LYS A 536 -10.04 -9.15 -28.20
C LYS A 536 -10.76 -7.87 -27.79
N ALA A 537 -10.87 -7.66 -26.49
CA ALA A 537 -11.18 -6.37 -25.87
C ALA A 537 -9.93 -5.83 -25.14
N PHE A 538 -9.09 -6.73 -24.62
CA PHE A 538 -7.82 -6.41 -23.97
C PHE A 538 -6.67 -6.63 -24.96
N PRO A 539 -5.83 -5.62 -25.25
CA PRO A 539 -4.83 -5.70 -26.33
C PRO A 539 -3.82 -6.85 -26.17
N SER A 540 -3.40 -7.12 -24.93
CA SER A 540 -2.40 -8.14 -24.61
C SER A 540 -2.98 -9.27 -23.78
N ALA A 541 -3.38 -8.99 -22.54
CA ALA A 541 -3.78 -9.98 -21.53
C ALA A 541 -4.98 -9.51 -20.70
N TYR A 542 -5.76 -10.46 -20.18
CA TYR A 542 -6.76 -10.20 -19.15
C TYR A 542 -6.11 -10.34 -17.76
N HIS A 543 -5.46 -9.28 -17.30
CA HIS A 543 -4.60 -9.31 -16.11
C HIS A 543 -5.34 -9.18 -14.77
N ILE A 544 -6.64 -9.42 -14.75
CA ILE A 544 -7.50 -9.34 -13.55
C ILE A 544 -7.21 -10.52 -12.62
N LYS A 545 -7.17 -10.26 -11.31
CA LYS A 545 -7.10 -11.26 -10.22
C LYS A 545 -8.05 -10.83 -9.11
N VAL A 546 -9.33 -11.09 -9.32
CA VAL A 546 -10.40 -10.70 -8.41
C VAL A 546 -11.37 -11.86 -8.25
N ALA A 547 -11.78 -12.13 -7.02
CA ALA A 547 -12.85 -13.06 -6.71
C ALA A 547 -13.85 -12.39 -5.77
N VAL A 548 -15.14 -12.44 -6.07
CA VAL A 548 -16.21 -11.89 -5.23
C VAL A 548 -17.09 -13.02 -4.73
N ARG A 549 -17.31 -13.10 -3.42
CA ARG A 549 -18.22 -14.07 -2.80
C ARG A 549 -19.51 -13.40 -2.32
N ASP A 550 -20.64 -13.97 -2.72
CA ASP A 550 -22.00 -13.61 -2.26
C ASP A 550 -22.34 -12.11 -2.31
N SER A 551 -21.75 -11.35 -3.23
CA SER A 551 -21.85 -9.88 -3.29
C SER A 551 -21.52 -9.16 -1.98
N SER A 552 -20.80 -9.80 -1.06
CA SER A 552 -20.57 -9.32 0.30
C SER A 552 -19.10 -8.99 0.58
N ALA A 553 -18.20 -9.74 -0.05
CA ALA A 553 -16.76 -9.57 0.10
C ALA A 553 -16.03 -9.90 -1.20
N PHE A 554 -14.87 -9.28 -1.39
CA PHE A 554 -14.01 -9.59 -2.53
C PHE A 554 -12.56 -9.76 -2.12
N TRP A 555 -11.86 -10.63 -2.83
CA TRP A 555 -10.43 -10.81 -2.81
C TRP A 555 -9.83 -10.11 -4.04
N LEU A 556 -8.78 -9.31 -3.82
CA LEU A 556 -8.06 -8.53 -4.83
C LEU A 556 -6.55 -8.72 -4.65
N SER A 557 -5.81 -8.92 -5.74
CA SER A 557 -4.42 -9.36 -5.63
C SER A 557 -3.52 -8.98 -6.81
N SER A 558 -2.21 -8.98 -6.56
CA SER A 558 -1.18 -9.05 -7.62
C SER A 558 -0.90 -10.47 -8.13
N GLY A 559 -1.17 -11.49 -7.31
CA GLY A 559 -0.89 -12.89 -7.58
C GLY A 559 -2.08 -13.64 -8.19
N ASN A 560 -1.80 -14.76 -8.83
CA ASN A 560 -2.78 -15.62 -9.49
C ASN A 560 -3.28 -16.74 -8.56
N PHE A 561 -4.20 -17.56 -9.07
CA PHE A 561 -4.59 -18.82 -8.42
C PHE A 561 -3.69 -19.96 -8.88
N ASN A 562 -2.39 -19.82 -8.61
CA ASN A 562 -1.37 -20.85 -8.84
C ASN A 562 -0.55 -21.09 -7.56
N SER A 563 0.17 -22.21 -7.49
CA SER A 563 0.86 -22.62 -6.27
C SER A 563 2.17 -21.87 -5.98
N SER A 564 2.64 -21.05 -6.93
CA SER A 564 3.72 -20.08 -6.66
C SER A 564 3.18 -18.89 -5.89
N ASN A 565 2.04 -18.34 -6.32
CA ASN A 565 1.40 -17.19 -5.70
C ASN A 565 0.60 -17.59 -4.45
N GLN A 566 0.10 -18.82 -4.35
CA GLN A 566 -0.76 -19.31 -3.27
C GLN A 566 -0.32 -20.70 -2.82
N PRO A 567 0.89 -20.88 -2.28
CA PRO A 567 1.35 -22.20 -1.91
C PRO A 567 0.55 -22.73 -0.71
N ASN A 568 0.13 -24.00 -0.77
CA ASN A 568 -0.58 -24.67 0.30
C ASN A 568 0.39 -25.05 1.44
N LEU A 569 0.71 -24.08 2.28
CA LEU A 569 1.68 -24.19 3.36
C LEU A 569 1.04 -23.84 4.70
N ASP A 570 1.48 -24.53 5.75
CA ASP A 570 1.22 -24.13 7.12
C ASP A 570 2.15 -22.95 7.48
N PRO A 571 1.61 -21.77 7.84
CA PRO A 571 2.44 -20.61 8.21
C PRO A 571 3.28 -20.83 9.47
N THR A 572 3.06 -21.91 10.22
CA THR A 572 3.87 -22.29 11.38
C THR A 572 5.06 -23.20 11.02
N ASP A 573 5.07 -23.79 9.81
CA ASP A 573 6.18 -24.62 9.33
C ASP A 573 7.30 -23.76 8.72
N GLN A 574 8.27 -23.40 9.57
CA GLN A 574 9.40 -22.57 9.17
C GLN A 574 10.26 -23.18 8.06
N LYS A 575 10.36 -24.52 8.00
CA LYS A 575 11.21 -25.18 7.02
C LYS A 575 10.54 -25.13 5.64
N ALA A 576 9.23 -25.39 5.60
CA ALA A 576 8.47 -25.30 4.36
C ALA A 576 8.42 -23.85 3.84
N LEU A 577 8.26 -22.87 4.74
CA LEU A 577 8.33 -21.45 4.39
C LEU A 577 9.71 -21.05 3.84
N ALA A 578 10.79 -21.49 4.48
CA ALA A 578 12.15 -21.22 3.99
C ALA A 578 12.37 -21.75 2.57
N GLN A 579 11.88 -22.95 2.26
CA GLN A 579 11.94 -23.53 0.91
C GLN A 579 11.07 -22.77 -0.08
N ALA A 580 9.87 -22.32 0.35
CA ALA A 580 8.98 -21.55 -0.49
C ALA A 580 9.61 -20.20 -0.89
N PHE A 581 10.33 -19.53 0.01
CA PHE A 581 10.99 -18.26 -0.30
C PHE A 581 12.04 -18.34 -1.43
N GLU A 582 12.59 -19.53 -1.71
CA GLU A 582 13.54 -19.71 -2.81
C GLU A 582 12.88 -19.76 -4.20
N ARG A 583 11.58 -20.10 -4.26
CA ARG A 583 10.93 -20.53 -5.52
C ARG A 583 9.57 -19.93 -5.80
N ALA A 584 8.86 -19.49 -4.76
CA ALA A 584 7.51 -18.95 -4.84
C ALA A 584 7.55 -17.43 -5.05
N ASP A 585 6.52 -16.91 -5.70
CA ASP A 585 6.37 -15.49 -5.97
C ASP A 585 5.98 -14.69 -4.72
N ARG A 586 6.36 -13.40 -4.75
CA ARG A 586 6.07 -12.43 -3.70
C ARG A 586 4.92 -11.53 -4.13
N ASP A 587 3.73 -11.80 -3.60
CA ASP A 587 2.50 -11.09 -3.97
C ASP A 587 1.81 -10.45 -2.78
N TRP A 588 1.09 -9.35 -3.04
CA TRP A 588 0.18 -8.74 -2.09
C TRP A 588 -1.26 -9.16 -2.38
N HIS A 589 -2.06 -9.22 -1.32
CA HIS A 589 -3.45 -9.65 -1.36
C HIS A 589 -4.29 -8.84 -0.39
N VAL A 590 -5.55 -8.62 -0.75
CA VAL A 590 -6.54 -7.90 0.05
C VAL A 590 -7.84 -8.69 0.03
N ILE A 591 -8.37 -9.01 1.21
CA ILE A 591 -9.79 -9.39 1.37
C ILE A 591 -10.50 -8.17 1.92
N CYS A 592 -11.55 -7.73 1.22
CA CYS A 592 -12.38 -6.60 1.60
C CYS A 592 -13.80 -7.08 1.88
N GLU A 593 -14.26 -6.91 3.12
CA GLU A 593 -15.66 -7.12 3.53
C GLU A 593 -16.38 -5.76 3.39
N CYS A 594 -17.12 -5.60 2.30
CA CYS A 594 -17.89 -4.40 1.97
C CYS A 594 -18.89 -4.75 0.84
N PRO A 595 -20.17 -4.98 1.16
CA PRO A 595 -21.18 -5.37 0.18
C PRO A 595 -21.33 -4.38 -0.98
N GLU A 596 -21.22 -3.08 -0.70
CA GLU A 596 -21.35 -2.01 -1.69
C GLU A 596 -20.23 -2.09 -2.75
N LEU A 597 -18.98 -2.22 -2.30
CA LEU A 597 -17.84 -2.40 -3.21
C LEU A 597 -17.86 -3.77 -3.88
N ALA A 598 -18.16 -4.83 -3.13
CA ALA A 598 -18.26 -6.19 -3.68
C ALA A 598 -19.27 -6.25 -4.84
N THR A 599 -20.42 -5.58 -4.71
CA THR A 599 -21.43 -5.47 -5.77
C THR A 599 -20.87 -4.77 -7.02
N ILE A 600 -20.07 -3.71 -6.85
CA ILE A 600 -19.45 -3.01 -7.98
C ILE A 600 -18.45 -3.92 -8.69
N PHE A 601 -17.52 -4.55 -7.96
CA PHE A 601 -16.54 -5.47 -8.53
C PHE A 601 -17.24 -6.65 -9.23
N GLU A 602 -18.27 -7.23 -8.61
CA GLU A 602 -19.04 -8.31 -9.19
C GLU A 602 -19.72 -7.90 -10.50
N ALA A 603 -20.30 -6.71 -10.56
CA ALA A 603 -20.94 -6.20 -11.78
C ALA A 603 -19.94 -6.11 -12.94
N TYR A 604 -18.72 -5.64 -12.69
CA TYR A 604 -17.66 -5.60 -13.71
C TYR A 604 -17.20 -7.00 -14.13
N LEU A 605 -17.00 -7.94 -13.19
CA LEU A 605 -16.62 -9.31 -13.53
C LEU A 605 -17.70 -10.05 -14.33
N ARG A 606 -18.97 -9.87 -13.97
CA ARG A 606 -20.11 -10.43 -14.73
C ARG A 606 -20.24 -9.81 -16.11
N ASN A 607 -19.91 -8.54 -16.26
CA ASN A 607 -19.87 -7.87 -17.57
C ASN A 607 -18.74 -8.44 -18.44
N ASP A 608 -17.55 -8.65 -17.86
CA ASP A 608 -16.43 -9.28 -18.57
C ASP A 608 -16.80 -10.69 -19.07
N TYR A 609 -17.46 -11.48 -18.21
CA TYR A 609 -18.01 -12.80 -18.58
C TYR A 609 -19.03 -12.68 -19.72
N ALA A 610 -20.02 -11.78 -19.60
CA ALA A 610 -21.09 -11.66 -20.58
C ALA A 610 -20.56 -11.23 -21.95
N GLU A 611 -19.61 -10.29 -22.00
CA GLU A 611 -18.95 -9.86 -23.22
C GLU A 611 -18.15 -11.00 -23.87
N ALA A 612 -17.40 -11.75 -23.07
CA ALA A 612 -16.64 -12.91 -23.52
C ALA A 612 -17.55 -14.04 -24.05
N ALA A 613 -18.58 -14.40 -23.30
CA ALA A 613 -19.56 -15.42 -23.67
C ALA A 613 -20.32 -15.04 -24.96
N ARG A 614 -20.72 -13.78 -25.10
CA ARG A 614 -21.37 -13.27 -26.31
C ARG A 614 -20.45 -13.37 -27.53
N ALA A 615 -19.17 -13.04 -27.38
CA ALA A 615 -18.20 -13.17 -28.47
C ALA A 615 -18.02 -14.64 -28.89
N ALA A 616 -17.95 -15.56 -27.94
CA ALA A 616 -17.88 -17.00 -28.20
C ALA A 616 -19.13 -17.52 -28.93
N GLN A 617 -20.32 -17.15 -28.48
CA GLN A 617 -21.59 -17.52 -29.14
C GLN A 617 -21.65 -17.02 -30.59
N ASN A 618 -21.25 -15.76 -30.83
CA ASN A 618 -21.20 -15.18 -32.17
C ASN A 618 -20.19 -15.91 -33.08
N ALA A 619 -19.03 -16.29 -32.55
CA ALA A 619 -18.03 -17.05 -33.29
C ALA A 619 -18.55 -18.45 -33.69
N THR A 620 -19.22 -19.15 -32.77
CA THR A 620 -19.84 -20.45 -33.05
C THR A 620 -20.96 -20.35 -34.09
N ALA A 621 -21.83 -19.34 -33.99
CA ALA A 621 -22.90 -19.12 -34.97
C ALA A 621 -22.34 -18.83 -36.37
N ALA A 622 -21.28 -18.02 -36.47
CA ALA A 622 -20.60 -17.75 -37.74
C ALA A 622 -19.96 -19.01 -38.35
N ALA A 623 -19.35 -19.87 -37.52
CA ALA A 623 -18.79 -21.14 -37.96
C ALA A 623 -19.87 -22.11 -38.47
N GLY A 624 -21.01 -22.19 -37.79
CA GLY A 624 -22.15 -23.02 -38.21
C GLY A 624 -22.77 -22.57 -39.54
N LEU A 625 -22.86 -21.25 -39.77
CA LEU A 625 -23.31 -20.68 -41.04
C LEU A 625 -22.34 -21.00 -42.19
N ALA A 626 -21.02 -20.94 -41.94
CA ALA A 626 -20.00 -21.27 -42.93
C ALA A 626 -19.97 -22.76 -43.31
N ALA A 627 -20.31 -23.66 -42.37
CA ALA A 627 -20.40 -25.10 -42.61
C ALA A 627 -21.67 -25.51 -43.39
N GLY A 628 -22.72 -24.66 -43.41
CA GLY A 628 -24.00 -24.91 -44.07
C GLY A 628 -24.10 -24.49 -45.54
N THR A 629 -23.09 -23.80 -46.08
CA THR A 629 -23.03 -23.44 -47.51
C THR A 629 -22.50 -24.60 -48.36
N PRO A 630 -23.28 -25.17 -49.31
CA PRO A 630 -22.78 -26.22 -50.20
C PRO A 630 -21.65 -25.69 -51.08
N SER A 631 -20.55 -26.44 -51.13
CA SER A 631 -19.44 -26.20 -52.06
C SER A 631 -19.96 -26.21 -53.50
N VAL A 632 -19.92 -25.06 -54.16
CA VAL A 632 -20.11 -24.99 -55.61
C VAL A 632 -18.84 -25.53 -56.25
N ALA A 633 -18.93 -26.72 -56.84
CA ALA A 633 -17.84 -27.33 -57.59
C ALA A 633 -17.42 -26.42 -58.75
N PRO A 634 -16.12 -26.26 -59.02
CA PRO A 634 -15.65 -25.42 -60.13
C PRO A 634 -16.08 -26.06 -61.46
N GLN A 635 -16.87 -25.33 -62.25
CA GLN A 635 -17.17 -25.72 -63.63
C GLN A 635 -15.86 -25.72 -64.44
N SER A 636 -15.58 -26.86 -65.07
CA SER A 636 -14.48 -27.00 -66.02
C SER A 636 -14.71 -26.08 -67.24
N PRO A 637 -13.66 -25.47 -67.82
CA PRO A 637 -13.82 -24.65 -69.01
C PRO A 637 -14.19 -25.55 -70.20
N LEU A 638 -15.20 -25.15 -70.96
CA LEU A 638 -15.49 -25.69 -72.29
C LEU A 638 -14.42 -25.24 -73.29
N ASP A 639 -14.18 -26.09 -74.30
CA ASP A 639 -13.24 -26.00 -75.42
C ASP A 639 -13.09 -24.62 -76.10
#